data_AF-A0A8J2ECR4-F1
#
_entry.id   AF-A0A8J2ECR4-F1
#
_cell.length_a   1.000
_cell.length_b   1.000
_cell.length_c   1.000
_cell.angle_alpha   90.00
_cell.angle_beta   90.00
_cell.angle_gamma   90.00
#
_symmetry.space_group_name_H-M   'P 1'
#
loop_
_entity.id
_entity.type
_entity.pdbx_description
1 polymer ?
#
loop_
_entity_poly.entity_id
_entity_poly.type
_entity_poly.pdbx_seq_one_letter_code
_entity_poly.pdbx_strand_id
1 'polypeptide(L)'
;MARIGEPLHAAALSSLRSEVAELNTRLLAATRAKEAASAALIRAEAQALRAEQRAEQQAIRHEERLTELHSVIAELSRQLERHRANVITEEDESEIETSRDAEGSITNPVEESEGGEDTQGDGDNDGDRTLGDAESSYAEEIDDPPRLNENQNQRDSRGCDSPAALPTPEPNHQEITCQSILVTSLQEEIVALKAEVANLQSQLLLFKNSGQITSSDSPRRDHKKGNLSSPEPLTAPCSPLLPPLQPPSSKNTPRDEMPILKMAERVKLRRTDERHITGPDITNLGVCSTMIAEHLVSGLLEQSNIQELNGSEEQFEVETERLKSRLEHARANNAVLALTLHESKAQCDRLSLLVGKYESNATALNLALSFSDRTIEAYDVLVALLETEMAFSTDRNSVTIDNRRTAENVAYHVLKRLESDCTTLGAPWEDSIILSDDSEVFWSIDEEQRLRKHISKLKNDRAMVRSTAVELETVHVEPLNSKNTISLAEARKLDLETAVLMQELMAMREDKAELRARVFLLEKERSTIELKLNSREAQIAAQNTAIQHLQDQLGDTEAMLAVATDKDRKYNDSESEGMESELIEALGREARLKERLHELVNTLENVTRNSELRHQQSADLINDLKVANEALVQSLEKSKKKYQSRLKKLEQQMLIMVERNAAQIKLRNEICSILVYNDLCSILVYNDLVKILKQRISMLEEEAASFKGSLPLQSQSSGAKYSFN
;
A
#
# COMPACT_ATOMS: atom_id res chain seq x y z
N MET A 1 -10.76 74.26 8.86
CA MET A 1 -10.58 73.09 9.73
C MET A 1 -11.91 72.40 10.04
N ALA A 2 -12.64 72.75 11.10
CA ALA A 2 -13.76 71.94 11.63
C ALA A 2 -14.78 71.40 10.59
N ARG A 3 -15.27 72.23 9.65
CA ARG A 3 -16.31 71.86 8.67
C ARG A 3 -15.91 70.83 7.59
N ILE A 4 -14.72 70.23 7.65
CA ILE A 4 -14.23 69.24 6.66
C ILE A 4 -14.13 67.82 7.28
N GLY A 5 -14.07 67.70 8.61
CA GLY A 5 -13.93 66.39 9.28
C GLY A 5 -15.20 65.53 9.26
N GLU A 6 -16.37 66.15 9.44
CA GLU A 6 -17.66 65.45 9.50
C GLU A 6 -17.98 64.60 8.25
N PRO A 7 -17.88 65.09 7.00
CA PRO A 7 -18.15 64.26 5.82
C PRO A 7 -17.13 63.13 5.63
N LEU A 8 -15.87 63.31 6.04
CA LEU A 8 -14.85 62.26 5.99
C LEU A 8 -15.14 61.13 7.00
N HIS A 9 -15.53 61.48 8.24
CA HIS A 9 -15.97 60.49 9.22
C HIS A 9 -17.26 59.76 8.78
N ALA A 10 -18.22 60.47 8.19
CA ALA A 10 -19.44 59.86 7.65
C ALA A 10 -19.13 58.88 6.50
N ALA A 11 -18.23 59.26 5.58
CA ALA A 11 -17.76 58.39 4.50
C ALA A 11 -17.08 57.13 5.05
N ALA A 12 -16.13 57.27 5.99
CA ALA A 12 -15.44 56.14 6.61
C ALA A 12 -16.41 55.18 7.32
N LEU A 13 -17.37 55.71 8.09
CA LEU A 13 -18.42 54.91 8.73
C LEU A 13 -19.35 54.21 7.73
N SER A 14 -19.61 54.82 6.56
CA SER A 14 -20.37 54.18 5.48
C SER A 14 -19.59 53.03 4.83
N SER A 15 -18.27 53.19 4.64
CA SER A 15 -17.37 52.17 4.11
C SER A 15 -17.30 50.96 5.04
N LEU A 16 -17.05 51.20 6.34
CA LEU A 16 -17.02 50.14 7.36
C LEU A 16 -18.36 49.40 7.49
N ARG A 17 -19.49 50.10 7.33
CA ARG A 17 -20.82 49.44 7.29
C ARG A 17 -21.00 48.56 6.05
N SER A 18 -20.50 48.99 4.89
CA SER A 18 -20.52 48.18 3.67
C SER A 18 -19.63 46.94 3.80
N GLU A 19 -18.43 47.10 4.36
CA GLU A 19 -17.47 46.02 4.60
C GLU A 19 -17.99 45.00 5.61
N VAL A 20 -18.57 45.45 6.74
CA VAL A 20 -19.22 44.57 7.73
C VAL A 20 -20.43 43.85 7.12
N ALA A 21 -21.22 44.51 6.27
CA ALA A 21 -22.33 43.85 5.56
C ALA A 21 -21.81 42.78 4.59
N GLU A 22 -20.77 43.08 3.81
CA GLU A 22 -20.16 42.12 2.89
C GLU A 22 -19.56 40.93 3.65
N LEU A 23 -18.76 41.17 4.69
CA LEU A 23 -18.20 40.12 5.56
C LEU A 23 -19.29 39.23 6.16
N ASN A 24 -20.43 39.79 6.58
CA ASN A 24 -21.56 39.01 7.07
C ASN A 24 -22.22 38.16 5.96
N THR A 25 -22.35 38.69 4.73
CA THR A 25 -22.83 37.86 3.59
C THR A 25 -21.86 36.73 3.22
N ARG A 26 -20.54 37.00 3.25
CA ARG A 26 -19.50 35.98 3.04
C ARG A 26 -19.52 34.91 4.14
N LEU A 27 -19.71 35.31 5.41
CA LEU A 27 -19.87 34.39 6.54
C LEU A 27 -21.11 33.50 6.36
N LEU A 28 -22.26 34.09 6.01
CA LEU A 28 -23.51 33.35 5.75
C LEU A 28 -23.46 32.48 4.48
N ALA A 29 -22.54 32.73 3.54
CA ALA A 29 -22.25 31.81 2.45
C ALA A 29 -21.37 30.65 2.94
N ALA A 30 -20.34 30.94 3.74
CA ALA A 30 -19.42 29.95 4.30
C ALA A 30 -20.11 28.97 5.28
N THR A 31 -21.05 29.43 6.11
CA THR A 31 -21.82 28.52 7.00
C THR A 31 -22.68 27.54 6.20
N ARG A 32 -23.43 28.03 5.19
CA ARG A 32 -24.23 27.16 4.31
C ARG A 32 -23.38 26.19 3.50
N ALA A 33 -22.19 26.61 3.06
CA ALA A 33 -21.23 25.72 2.40
C ALA A 33 -20.72 24.63 3.36
N LYS A 34 -20.42 24.98 4.62
CA LYS A 34 -20.05 24.02 5.68
C LYS A 34 -21.20 23.04 6.00
N GLU A 35 -22.43 23.52 6.10
CA GLU A 35 -23.63 22.71 6.33
C GLU A 35 -23.87 21.73 5.17
N ALA A 36 -23.77 22.20 3.92
CA ALA A 36 -23.89 21.36 2.73
C ALA A 36 -22.78 20.29 2.64
N ALA A 37 -21.54 20.66 2.98
CA ALA A 37 -20.40 19.74 3.03
C ALA A 37 -20.54 18.70 4.16
N SER A 38 -20.98 19.11 5.35
CA SER A 38 -21.27 18.19 6.47
C SER A 38 -22.39 17.21 6.12
N ALA A 39 -23.47 17.69 5.50
CA ALA A 39 -24.54 16.82 5.03
C ALA A 39 -24.10 15.88 3.89
N ALA A 40 -23.11 16.27 3.07
CA ALA A 40 -22.51 15.41 2.06
C ALA A 40 -21.59 14.34 2.67
N LEU A 41 -20.79 14.70 3.69
CA LEU A 41 -19.95 13.77 4.44
C LEU A 41 -20.79 12.65 5.10
N ILE A 42 -21.84 13.00 5.83
CA ILE A 42 -22.75 12.03 6.47
C ILE A 42 -23.39 11.07 5.44
N ARG A 43 -23.68 11.55 4.22
CA ARG A 43 -24.18 10.68 3.14
C ARG A 43 -23.09 9.76 2.57
N ALA A 44 -21.85 10.22 2.48
CA ALA A 44 -20.71 9.42 2.03
C ALA A 44 -20.35 8.34 3.06
N GLU A 45 -20.27 8.69 4.34
CA GLU A 45 -20.07 7.75 5.46
C GLU A 45 -21.15 6.65 5.47
N ALA A 46 -22.42 7.05 5.34
CA ALA A 46 -23.53 6.10 5.27
C ALA A 46 -23.56 5.28 3.95
N GLN A 47 -22.84 5.69 2.90
CA GLN A 47 -22.64 4.88 1.69
C GLN A 47 -21.46 3.92 1.84
N ALA A 48 -20.37 4.36 2.46
CA ALA A 48 -19.19 3.55 2.76
C ALA A 48 -19.54 2.36 3.67
N LEU A 49 -20.21 2.61 4.80
CA LEU A 49 -20.65 1.56 5.73
C LEU A 49 -21.55 0.50 5.05
N ARG A 50 -22.36 0.91 4.07
CA ARG A 50 -23.19 -0.02 3.28
C ARG A 50 -22.39 -0.78 2.21
N ALA A 51 -21.26 -0.25 1.75
CA ALA A 51 -20.36 -0.98 0.85
C ALA A 51 -19.55 -2.02 1.63
N GLU A 52 -19.01 -1.61 2.78
CA GLU A 52 -18.33 -2.45 3.78
C GLU A 52 -19.20 -3.66 4.18
N GLN A 53 -20.43 -3.43 4.65
CA GLN A 53 -21.38 -4.50 4.99
C GLN A 53 -21.71 -5.48 3.84
N ARG A 54 -21.56 -5.07 2.57
CA ARG A 54 -21.71 -5.99 1.43
C ARG A 54 -20.44 -6.80 1.19
N ALA A 55 -19.27 -6.19 1.34
CA ALA A 55 -17.99 -6.87 1.24
C ALA A 55 -17.82 -7.91 2.37
N GLU A 56 -18.19 -7.56 3.62
CA GLU A 56 -18.24 -8.50 4.75
C GLU A 56 -19.15 -9.70 4.44
N GLN A 57 -20.40 -9.46 4.00
CA GLN A 57 -21.32 -10.52 3.64
C GLN A 57 -20.85 -11.36 2.43
N GLN A 58 -20.02 -10.81 1.54
CA GLN A 58 -19.42 -11.57 0.45
C GLN A 58 -18.25 -12.42 0.96
N ALA A 59 -17.40 -11.86 1.82
CA ALA A 59 -16.30 -12.58 2.47
C ALA A 59 -16.82 -13.78 3.29
N ILE A 60 -17.87 -13.59 4.10
CA ILE A 60 -18.51 -14.66 4.89
C ILE A 60 -19.00 -15.80 3.98
N ARG A 61 -19.66 -15.50 2.85
CA ARG A 61 -20.11 -16.55 1.89
C ARG A 61 -18.95 -17.27 1.21
N HIS A 62 -17.85 -16.57 0.94
CA HIS A 62 -16.64 -17.19 0.41
C HIS A 62 -15.94 -18.06 1.48
N GLU A 63 -15.93 -17.66 2.74
CA GLU A 63 -15.44 -18.44 3.87
C GLU A 63 -16.29 -19.70 4.11
N GLU A 64 -17.62 -19.56 4.17
CA GLU A 64 -18.58 -20.68 4.21
C GLU A 64 -18.27 -21.67 3.08
N ARG A 65 -18.17 -21.20 1.83
CA ARG A 65 -17.85 -22.06 0.66
C ARG A 65 -16.47 -22.70 0.74
N LEU A 66 -15.46 -22.02 1.31
CA LEU A 66 -14.14 -22.61 1.55
C LEU A 66 -14.22 -23.71 2.62
N THR A 67 -15.01 -23.54 3.69
CA THR A 67 -15.22 -24.61 4.69
C THR A 67 -15.98 -25.80 4.10
N GLU A 68 -16.98 -25.58 3.24
CA GLU A 68 -17.63 -26.66 2.48
C GLU A 68 -16.60 -27.43 1.63
N LEU A 69 -15.79 -26.73 0.84
CA LEU A 69 -14.78 -27.34 -0.02
C LEU A 69 -13.71 -28.09 0.78
N HIS A 70 -13.24 -27.55 1.90
CA HIS A 70 -12.33 -28.26 2.81
C HIS A 70 -12.97 -29.51 3.41
N SER A 71 -14.27 -29.48 3.73
CA SER A 71 -14.99 -30.67 4.22
C SER A 71 -15.14 -31.75 3.13
N VAL A 72 -15.36 -31.35 1.87
CA VAL A 72 -15.42 -32.25 0.70
C VAL A 72 -14.04 -32.83 0.41
N ILE A 73 -12.98 -32.02 0.44
CA ILE A 73 -11.60 -32.49 0.29
C ILE A 73 -11.24 -33.48 1.40
N ALA A 74 -11.59 -33.19 2.65
CA ALA A 74 -11.36 -34.10 3.78
C ALA A 74 -12.12 -35.43 3.61
N GLU A 75 -13.37 -35.41 3.12
CA GLU A 75 -14.11 -36.65 2.87
C GLU A 75 -13.59 -37.42 1.66
N LEU A 76 -13.19 -36.75 0.57
CA LEU A 76 -12.56 -37.39 -0.59
C LEU A 76 -11.20 -37.98 -0.23
N SER A 77 -10.38 -37.31 0.59
CA SER A 77 -9.15 -37.87 1.15
C SER A 77 -9.44 -39.09 2.02
N ARG A 78 -10.47 -39.06 2.88
CA ARG A 78 -10.91 -40.25 3.63
C ARG A 78 -11.43 -41.36 2.70
N GLN A 79 -12.09 -41.05 1.58
CA GLN A 79 -12.51 -42.05 0.61
C GLN A 79 -11.32 -42.67 -0.12
N LEU A 80 -10.33 -41.87 -0.55
CA LEU A 80 -9.08 -42.35 -1.15
C LEU A 80 -8.30 -43.24 -0.16
N GLU A 81 -8.23 -42.88 1.12
CA GLU A 81 -7.52 -43.68 2.12
C GLU A 81 -8.28 -44.98 2.46
N ARG A 82 -9.62 -44.95 2.53
CA ARG A 82 -10.44 -46.17 2.58
C ARG A 82 -10.28 -47.03 1.32
N HIS A 83 -10.11 -46.43 0.14
CA HIS A 83 -9.84 -47.15 -1.10
C HIS A 83 -8.46 -47.78 -1.08
N ARG A 84 -7.41 -47.09 -0.60
CA ARG A 84 -6.07 -47.66 -0.39
C ARG A 84 -6.11 -48.83 0.59
N ALA A 85 -6.76 -48.68 1.74
CA ALA A 85 -6.92 -49.75 2.73
C ALA A 85 -7.77 -50.95 2.24
N ASN A 86 -8.62 -50.75 1.22
CA ASN A 86 -9.40 -51.80 0.57
C ASN A 86 -8.74 -52.37 -0.69
N VAL A 87 -7.68 -51.74 -1.22
CA VAL A 87 -6.81 -52.33 -2.24
C VAL A 87 -5.90 -53.29 -1.52
N ILE A 88 -6.23 -54.58 -1.62
CA ILE A 88 -5.33 -55.65 -1.23
C ILE A 88 -4.13 -55.57 -2.16
N THR A 89 -3.00 -55.09 -1.63
CA THR A 89 -1.70 -55.30 -2.26
C THR A 89 -1.39 -56.79 -2.25
N GLU A 90 -1.08 -57.34 -3.42
CA GLU A 90 -0.45 -58.66 -3.51
C GLU A 90 0.98 -58.50 -2.99
N GLU A 91 1.20 -58.79 -1.70
CA GLU A 91 2.51 -58.69 -1.05
C GLU A 91 3.38 -59.89 -1.45
N ASP A 92 4.45 -59.64 -2.22
CA ASP A 92 5.60 -60.55 -2.28
C ASP A 92 6.27 -60.58 -0.89
N GLU A 93 6.35 -61.75 -0.27
CA GLU A 93 6.77 -61.92 1.12
C GLU A 93 8.20 -61.42 1.39
N SER A 94 8.35 -60.38 2.22
CA SER A 94 9.63 -60.06 2.89
C SER A 94 9.47 -59.35 4.25
N GLU A 95 9.26 -60.17 5.27
CA GLU A 95 9.62 -59.96 6.69
C GLU A 95 9.04 -58.73 7.43
N ILE A 96 7.97 -58.96 8.20
CA ILE A 96 7.47 -58.04 9.24
C ILE A 96 7.92 -58.53 10.62
N GLU A 97 8.71 -57.74 11.35
CA GLU A 97 8.77 -57.81 12.82
C GLU A 97 8.27 -56.52 13.48
N THR A 98 7.02 -56.62 13.95
CA THR A 98 6.40 -55.99 15.13
C THR A 98 7.38 -55.37 16.14
N SER A 99 7.08 -54.23 16.80
CA SER A 99 5.97 -54.04 17.75
C SER A 99 5.55 -52.55 17.87
N ARG A 100 4.27 -52.19 18.04
CA ARG A 100 3.41 -52.28 19.25
C ARG A 100 3.93 -51.47 20.45
N ASP A 101 3.12 -50.70 21.19
CA ASP A 101 1.65 -50.54 21.22
C ASP A 101 1.22 -49.06 21.38
N ALA A 102 -0.08 -48.79 21.23
CA ALA A 102 -0.70 -47.49 21.52
C ALA A 102 -1.64 -47.60 22.73
N GLU A 103 -1.72 -46.55 23.54
CA GLU A 103 -2.96 -45.96 24.08
C GLU A 103 -2.63 -44.67 24.86
N GLY A 104 -3.60 -43.77 25.02
CA GLY A 104 -3.41 -42.47 25.65
C GLY A 104 -4.25 -42.29 26.92
N SER A 105 -3.78 -41.46 27.86
CA SER A 105 -4.60 -41.00 28.98
C SER A 105 -4.27 -39.58 29.42
N ILE A 106 -5.31 -38.99 30.01
CA ILE A 106 -5.60 -37.59 30.35
C ILE A 106 -4.73 -37.10 31.53
N THR A 107 -4.70 -35.77 31.73
CA THR A 107 -4.42 -35.01 32.97
C THR A 107 -3.02 -34.38 33.19
N ASN A 108 -3.02 -33.05 32.97
CA ASN A 108 -2.34 -31.98 33.75
C ASN A 108 -2.53 -32.13 35.30
N PRO A 109 -1.86 -31.34 36.18
CA PRO A 109 -0.88 -30.24 35.94
C PRO A 109 0.32 -30.25 36.95
N VAL A 110 1.04 -29.11 37.10
CA VAL A 110 1.58 -28.54 38.39
C VAL A 110 2.71 -29.33 39.11
N GLU A 111 3.74 -28.75 39.73
CA GLU A 111 4.37 -27.41 39.82
C GLU A 111 5.76 -27.61 40.50
N GLU A 112 6.56 -26.54 40.61
CA GLU A 112 7.62 -26.37 41.66
C GLU A 112 8.83 -27.37 41.68
N SER A 113 9.98 -27.07 42.29
CA SER A 113 10.50 -25.79 42.80
C SER A 113 12.01 -25.63 42.52
N GLU A 114 12.54 -24.49 42.96
CA GLU A 114 13.91 -24.24 43.45
C GLU A 114 14.77 -25.51 43.63
N GLY A 115 15.95 -25.61 43.02
CA GLY A 115 17.17 -24.88 43.39
C GLY A 115 18.33 -25.89 43.39
N GLY A 116 19.61 -25.54 43.40
CA GLY A 116 20.24 -24.27 43.74
C GLY A 116 21.40 -24.59 44.71
N GLU A 117 22.56 -23.96 44.51
CA GLU A 117 23.77 -24.09 45.36
C GLU A 117 24.45 -25.50 45.38
N ASP A 118 25.77 -25.65 45.54
CA ASP A 118 26.88 -24.80 45.07
C ASP A 118 28.22 -25.61 45.08
N THR A 119 29.35 -24.95 44.79
CA THR A 119 30.75 -25.20 45.24
C THR A 119 31.05 -26.47 46.09
N GLN A 120 32.15 -27.23 45.93
CA GLN A 120 33.53 -26.96 45.48
C GLN A 120 34.17 -28.34 45.11
N GLY A 121 35.09 -28.48 44.15
CA GLY A 121 36.58 -28.44 44.31
C GLY A 121 37.15 -29.10 45.59
N ASP A 122 38.26 -29.84 45.58
CA ASP A 122 39.22 -30.23 44.53
C ASP A 122 40.06 -31.44 45.03
N GLY A 123 40.84 -32.11 44.17
CA GLY A 123 41.98 -32.93 44.62
C GLY A 123 42.25 -34.25 43.88
N ASP A 124 43.15 -34.18 42.90
CA ASP A 124 44.26 -35.11 42.61
C ASP A 124 43.99 -36.64 42.56
N ASN A 125 44.04 -37.26 41.36
CA ASN A 125 45.25 -37.88 40.75
C ASN A 125 45.38 -39.39 41.12
N ASP A 126 45.71 -40.35 40.26
CA ASP A 126 46.33 -40.36 38.92
C ASP A 126 45.89 -41.61 38.13
N GLY A 127 46.12 -41.66 36.80
CA GLY A 127 46.36 -42.93 36.10
C GLY A 127 45.28 -43.52 35.18
N ASP A 128 45.55 -43.38 33.87
CA ASP A 128 45.61 -44.50 32.89
C ASP A 128 44.38 -44.81 31.97
N ARG A 129 44.64 -44.56 30.67
CA ARG A 129 44.13 -45.23 29.45
C ARG A 129 42.85 -44.77 28.69
N THR A 130 43.10 -44.62 27.38
CA THR A 130 42.24 -44.85 26.19
C THR A 130 41.20 -43.82 25.72
N LEU A 131 41.63 -43.04 24.72
CA LEU A 131 40.97 -42.80 23.41
C LEU A 131 39.65 -41.99 23.34
N GLY A 132 39.69 -40.88 22.59
CA GLY A 132 38.63 -40.63 21.59
C GLY A 132 37.98 -39.24 21.53
N ASP A 133 38.70 -38.14 21.72
CA ASP A 133 38.15 -36.79 21.50
C ASP A 133 37.69 -36.56 20.04
N ALA A 134 36.56 -35.88 19.86
CA ALA A 134 36.46 -34.69 19.00
C ALA A 134 35.05 -34.06 19.07
N GLU A 135 34.92 -32.93 19.77
CA GLU A 135 33.86 -31.95 19.55
C GLU A 135 34.47 -30.60 19.10
N SER A 136 33.60 -29.69 18.63
CA SER A 136 33.78 -28.24 18.65
C SER A 136 34.61 -27.53 17.55
N SER A 137 33.87 -26.94 16.61
CA SER A 137 33.78 -25.48 16.41
C SER A 137 34.95 -24.63 15.84
N TYR A 138 34.77 -24.22 14.57
CA TYR A 138 34.79 -22.80 14.09
C TYR A 138 36.12 -22.03 13.84
N ALA A 139 36.39 -21.79 12.53
CA ALA A 139 37.17 -20.69 11.91
C ALA A 139 38.71 -20.59 12.21
N GLU A 140 39.57 -19.90 11.42
CA GLU A 140 39.38 -19.06 10.21
C GLU A 140 40.65 -19.03 9.30
N GLU A 141 40.45 -18.82 7.99
CA GLU A 141 41.32 -18.15 6.97
C GLU A 141 42.74 -18.63 6.51
N ILE A 142 42.98 -18.48 5.18
CA ILE A 142 44.25 -18.23 4.42
C ILE A 142 45.29 -19.40 4.40
N ASP A 143 45.84 -19.89 3.27
CA ASP A 143 46.34 -19.24 2.04
C ASP A 143 46.33 -20.18 0.78
N ASP A 144 46.59 -19.63 -0.41
CA ASP A 144 46.67 -20.30 -1.74
C ASP A 144 48.16 -20.64 -2.12
N PRO A 145 48.52 -21.31 -3.25
CA PRO A 145 47.84 -22.31 -4.11
C PRO A 145 48.67 -23.65 -4.09
N PRO A 146 49.34 -24.21 -5.14
CA PRO A 146 49.04 -24.40 -6.58
C PRO A 146 49.32 -25.82 -7.20
N ARG A 147 48.51 -26.16 -8.23
CA ARG A 147 48.90 -26.73 -9.56
C ARG A 147 49.22 -28.24 -9.83
N LEU A 148 48.61 -28.67 -10.95
CA LEU A 148 49.09 -29.47 -12.11
C LEU A 148 48.85 -31.00 -12.21
N ASN A 149 48.20 -31.36 -13.33
CA ASN A 149 48.47 -32.53 -14.21
C ASN A 149 48.12 -33.96 -13.71
N GLU A 150 47.75 -34.94 -14.55
CA GLU A 150 47.48 -34.95 -16.02
C GLU A 150 46.70 -36.22 -16.45
N ASN A 151 46.04 -36.19 -17.62
CA ASN A 151 45.90 -37.31 -18.61
C ASN A 151 45.15 -38.62 -18.19
N GLN A 152 44.56 -39.44 -19.07
CA GLN A 152 44.23 -39.34 -20.51
C GLN A 152 43.24 -40.45 -20.98
N ASN A 153 42.59 -40.23 -22.14
CA ASN A 153 42.15 -41.25 -23.13
C ASN A 153 40.98 -42.22 -22.74
N GLN A 154 40.28 -42.91 -23.67
CA GLN A 154 40.46 -43.09 -25.13
C GLN A 154 39.12 -43.25 -25.91
N ARG A 155 39.19 -43.59 -27.22
CA ARG A 155 38.06 -43.81 -28.17
C ARG A 155 38.07 -45.28 -28.69
N ASP A 156 37.42 -45.80 -29.75
CA ASP A 156 36.59 -45.37 -30.93
C ASP A 156 35.90 -46.69 -31.45
N SER A 157 34.97 -46.87 -32.42
CA SER A 157 34.27 -46.05 -33.44
C SER A 157 33.10 -46.87 -34.07
N ARG A 158 31.95 -46.24 -34.42
CA ARG A 158 30.92 -46.70 -35.44
C ARG A 158 30.05 -47.94 -35.11
N GLY A 159 28.87 -48.16 -35.72
CA GLY A 159 28.02 -47.30 -36.58
C GLY A 159 26.95 -48.08 -37.41
N CYS A 160 25.85 -47.39 -37.82
CA CYS A 160 24.72 -47.86 -38.68
C CYS A 160 23.81 -48.97 -38.07
N ASP A 161 22.47 -49.04 -38.24
CA ASP A 161 21.55 -48.62 -39.33
C ASP A 161 20.23 -47.95 -38.82
N SER A 162 19.19 -47.85 -39.67
CA SER A 162 17.82 -47.31 -39.41
C SER A 162 16.81 -48.00 -40.35
N PRO A 163 15.46 -47.98 -40.13
CA PRO A 163 14.69 -46.97 -39.37
C PRO A 163 13.52 -47.49 -38.48
N ALA A 164 12.71 -46.54 -37.99
CA ALA A 164 11.32 -46.62 -37.51
C ALA A 164 11.03 -46.77 -36.00
N ALA A 165 9.83 -46.28 -35.62
CA ALA A 165 9.18 -46.34 -34.30
C ALA A 165 9.86 -45.62 -33.10
N LEU A 166 9.53 -44.34 -32.92
CA LEU A 166 9.64 -43.65 -31.62
C LEU A 166 8.39 -43.89 -30.76
N PRO A 167 8.56 -44.13 -29.45
CA PRO A 167 7.62 -43.71 -28.42
C PRO A 167 8.22 -42.55 -27.61
N THR A 168 7.50 -41.41 -27.53
CA THR A 168 7.83 -40.31 -26.61
C THR A 168 7.21 -40.55 -25.23
N PRO A 169 7.84 -40.10 -24.13
CA PRO A 169 7.21 -40.13 -22.81
C PRO A 169 6.05 -39.13 -22.73
N GLU A 170 4.93 -39.53 -22.12
CA GLU A 170 3.77 -38.65 -21.90
C GLU A 170 3.90 -37.84 -20.59
N PRO A 171 3.43 -36.58 -20.55
CA PRO A 171 3.24 -35.81 -19.31
C PRO A 171 1.90 -36.15 -18.62
N ASN A 172 1.77 -35.81 -17.34
CA ASN A 172 0.62 -36.16 -16.49
C ASN A 172 -0.73 -35.59 -16.99
N HIS A 173 -1.66 -36.47 -17.37
CA HIS A 173 -3.03 -36.12 -17.80
C HIS A 173 -3.91 -35.49 -16.68
N GLN A 174 -3.51 -35.57 -15.41
CA GLN A 174 -4.32 -35.10 -14.28
C GLN A 174 -4.36 -33.57 -14.15
N GLU A 175 -3.27 -32.86 -14.39
CA GLU A 175 -3.22 -31.39 -14.20
C GLU A 175 -4.09 -30.65 -15.23
N ILE A 176 -4.05 -31.08 -16.49
CA ILE A 176 -4.87 -30.56 -17.60
C ILE A 176 -6.36 -30.73 -17.29
N THR A 177 -6.74 -31.87 -16.69
CA THR A 177 -8.13 -32.16 -16.32
C THR A 177 -8.64 -31.20 -15.24
N CYS A 178 -7.85 -30.93 -14.20
CA CYS A 178 -8.20 -30.01 -13.12
C CYS A 178 -8.33 -28.55 -13.62
N GLN A 179 -7.43 -28.09 -14.50
CA GLN A 179 -7.53 -26.75 -15.09
C GLN A 179 -8.76 -26.61 -16.00
N SER A 180 -9.09 -27.65 -16.78
CA SER A 180 -10.29 -27.66 -17.63
C SER A 180 -11.58 -27.47 -16.81
N ILE A 181 -11.71 -28.16 -15.68
CA ILE A 181 -12.88 -28.07 -14.77
C ILE A 181 -13.00 -26.68 -14.13
N LEU A 182 -11.87 -26.06 -13.74
CA LEU A 182 -11.87 -24.69 -13.22
C LEU A 182 -12.28 -23.67 -14.30
N VAL A 183 -11.85 -23.85 -15.54
CA VAL A 183 -12.26 -23.00 -16.66
C VAL A 183 -13.76 -23.17 -16.96
N THR A 184 -14.32 -24.38 -16.94
CA THR A 184 -15.76 -24.58 -17.19
C THR A 184 -16.64 -23.98 -16.10
N SER A 185 -16.30 -24.13 -14.82
CA SER A 185 -17.08 -23.55 -13.72
C SER A 185 -17.08 -22.00 -13.73
N LEU A 186 -15.93 -21.37 -14.02
CA LEU A 186 -15.86 -19.91 -14.22
C LEU A 186 -16.66 -19.46 -15.46
N GLN A 187 -16.68 -20.28 -16.53
CA GLN A 187 -17.48 -20.00 -17.72
C GLN A 187 -18.99 -20.04 -17.42
N GLU A 188 -19.44 -20.97 -16.58
CA GLU A 188 -20.83 -21.07 -16.12
C GLU A 188 -21.22 -19.89 -15.21
N GLU A 189 -20.35 -19.49 -14.27
CA GLU A 189 -20.58 -18.32 -13.41
C GLU A 189 -20.67 -17.03 -14.24
N ILE A 190 -19.81 -16.85 -15.24
CA ILE A 190 -19.88 -15.74 -16.19
C ILE A 190 -21.20 -15.74 -16.99
N VAL A 191 -21.76 -16.91 -17.32
CA VAL A 191 -23.07 -17.01 -17.99
C VAL A 191 -24.21 -16.67 -17.02
N ALA A 192 -24.14 -17.13 -15.76
CA ALA A 192 -25.13 -16.80 -14.73
C ALA A 192 -25.16 -15.28 -14.44
N LEU A 193 -24.00 -14.65 -14.26
CA LEU A 193 -23.88 -13.20 -14.04
C LEU A 193 -24.37 -12.40 -15.26
N LYS A 194 -24.13 -12.87 -16.50
CA LYS A 194 -24.71 -12.26 -17.71
C LYS A 194 -26.23 -12.35 -17.74
N ALA A 195 -26.81 -13.47 -17.30
CA ALA A 195 -28.26 -13.64 -17.19
C ALA A 195 -28.87 -12.75 -16.10
N GLU A 196 -28.21 -12.60 -14.95
CA GLU A 196 -28.64 -11.68 -13.90
C GLU A 196 -28.56 -10.22 -14.35
N VAL A 197 -27.48 -9.81 -15.02
CA VAL A 197 -27.35 -8.47 -15.62
C VAL A 197 -28.45 -8.20 -16.64
N ALA A 198 -28.80 -9.18 -17.49
CA ALA A 198 -29.91 -9.05 -18.44
C ALA A 198 -31.29 -8.93 -17.74
N ASN A 199 -31.48 -9.65 -16.63
CA ASN A 199 -32.69 -9.55 -15.80
C ASN A 199 -32.79 -8.18 -15.12
N LEU A 200 -31.70 -7.69 -14.50
CA LEU A 200 -31.63 -6.36 -13.88
C LEU A 200 -31.82 -5.23 -14.90
N GLN A 201 -31.27 -5.34 -16.11
CA GLN A 201 -31.53 -4.41 -17.22
C GLN A 201 -33.00 -4.42 -17.65
N SER A 202 -33.64 -5.59 -17.67
CA SER A 202 -35.08 -5.73 -17.97
C SER A 202 -35.95 -5.09 -16.89
N GLN A 203 -35.61 -5.27 -15.60
CA GLN A 203 -36.29 -4.61 -14.49
C GLN A 203 -36.11 -3.08 -14.52
N LEU A 204 -34.91 -2.59 -14.89
CA LEU A 204 -34.65 -1.16 -15.11
C LEU A 204 -35.50 -0.59 -16.25
N LEU A 205 -35.72 -1.34 -17.33
CA LEU A 205 -36.64 -0.96 -18.42
C LEU A 205 -38.10 -0.88 -17.93
N LEU A 206 -38.55 -1.84 -17.11
CA LEU A 206 -39.89 -1.81 -16.53
C LEU A 206 -40.10 -0.61 -15.59
N PHE A 207 -39.12 -0.30 -14.73
CA PHE A 207 -39.14 0.91 -13.89
C PHE A 207 -39.10 2.21 -14.71
N LYS A 208 -38.34 2.24 -15.81
CA LYS A 208 -38.28 3.41 -16.70
C LYS A 208 -39.60 3.67 -17.41
N ASN A 209 -40.34 2.61 -17.75
CA ASN A 209 -41.63 2.72 -18.43
C ASN A 209 -42.80 3.07 -17.49
N SER A 210 -42.74 2.74 -16.19
CA SER A 210 -43.79 3.15 -15.23
C SER A 210 -43.74 4.64 -14.88
N GLY A 211 -42.56 5.28 -15.00
CA GLY A 211 -42.35 6.70 -14.72
C GLY A 211 -42.86 7.68 -15.79
N GLN A 212 -43.57 7.22 -16.84
CA GLN A 212 -43.87 8.06 -18.01
C GLN A 212 -45.34 8.10 -18.47
N ILE A 213 -46.31 7.79 -17.59
CA ILE A 213 -47.74 7.97 -17.87
C ILE A 213 -48.45 8.67 -16.69
N THR A 214 -48.71 9.98 -16.83
CA THR A 214 -49.91 10.75 -16.36
C THR A 214 -49.64 12.27 -16.32
N SER A 215 -49.87 13.00 -17.42
CA SER A 215 -49.72 14.48 -17.44
C SER A 215 -50.61 15.23 -18.46
N SER A 216 -51.90 14.87 -18.53
CA SER A 216 -53.00 15.69 -19.09
C SER A 216 -54.32 15.01 -18.70
N ASP A 217 -55.28 15.65 -18.02
CA ASP A 217 -56.14 16.69 -18.61
C ASP A 217 -56.84 17.59 -17.55
N SER A 218 -57.72 18.53 -17.96
CA SER A 218 -58.47 19.45 -17.09
C SER A 218 -59.97 19.49 -17.44
N PRO A 219 -60.88 19.81 -16.50
CA PRO A 219 -61.47 21.16 -16.59
C PRO A 219 -61.96 21.84 -15.28
N ARG A 220 -62.11 23.16 -15.42
CA ARG A 220 -62.87 24.17 -14.63
C ARG A 220 -64.23 23.64 -14.08
N ARG A 221 -64.84 24.17 -13.00
CA ARG A 221 -65.32 25.57 -12.91
C ARG A 221 -65.93 26.02 -11.54
N ASP A 222 -65.41 27.14 -11.02
CA ASP A 222 -66.02 28.26 -10.24
C ASP A 222 -66.66 28.19 -8.81
N HIS A 223 -66.45 29.34 -8.12
CA HIS A 223 -67.11 29.92 -6.92
C HIS A 223 -66.69 29.38 -5.53
N LYS A 224 -66.36 30.23 -4.53
CA LYS A 224 -66.21 31.71 -4.45
C LYS A 224 -65.35 32.12 -3.22
N LYS A 225 -64.45 33.11 -3.38
CA LYS A 225 -63.74 33.97 -2.37
C LYS A 225 -63.38 33.38 -0.97
N GLY A 226 -62.14 33.42 -0.46
CA GLY A 226 -60.84 33.90 -1.00
C GLY A 226 -59.92 34.49 0.10
N ASN A 227 -58.59 34.52 -0.14
CA ASN A 227 -57.53 35.27 0.59
C ASN A 227 -57.43 35.03 2.14
N LEU A 228 -56.36 34.50 2.75
CA LEU A 228 -54.90 34.68 2.52
C LEU A 228 -54.06 33.63 3.30
N SER A 229 -52.77 33.50 2.95
CA SER A 229 -51.64 32.93 3.74
C SER A 229 -51.64 31.46 4.23
N SER A 230 -50.50 30.81 3.96
CA SER A 230 -49.97 29.53 4.49
C SER A 230 -49.43 29.65 5.94
N PRO A 231 -48.95 28.58 6.64
CA PRO A 231 -48.72 27.19 6.20
C PRO A 231 -49.21 26.05 7.15
N GLU A 232 -49.10 24.80 6.66
CA GLU A 232 -48.76 23.48 7.29
C GLU A 232 -49.11 23.07 8.77
N PRO A 233 -49.05 21.75 9.13
CA PRO A 233 -50.22 21.10 9.75
C PRO A 233 -50.08 20.65 11.22
N LEU A 234 -51.15 20.03 11.74
CA LEU A 234 -51.26 19.51 13.10
C LEU A 234 -51.51 17.98 13.18
N THR A 235 -50.64 17.32 13.95
CA THR A 235 -51.01 16.39 15.06
C THR A 235 -51.62 14.99 14.78
N ALA A 236 -50.74 13.99 14.78
CA ALA A 236 -50.79 12.77 15.63
C ALA A 236 -52.00 11.77 15.44
N PRO A 237 -52.18 10.69 16.26
CA PRO A 237 -51.32 10.13 17.32
C PRO A 237 -51.08 8.60 17.31
N CYS A 238 -50.00 8.13 17.97
CA CYS A 238 -50.05 7.24 19.16
C CYS A 238 -48.64 6.71 19.55
N SER A 239 -48.42 6.45 20.84
CA SER A 239 -47.19 5.90 21.43
C SER A 239 -47.56 4.95 22.58
N PRO A 240 -46.61 4.14 23.11
CA PRO A 240 -45.69 4.60 24.18
C PRO A 240 -44.24 4.09 23.94
N LEU A 241 -43.20 4.22 24.79
CA LEU A 241 -43.04 4.73 26.17
C LEU A 241 -42.02 5.92 26.22
N LEU A 242 -41.38 6.15 27.37
CA LEU A 242 -40.60 7.33 27.80
C LEU A 242 -39.65 6.93 28.97
N PRO A 243 -38.77 7.80 29.51
CA PRO A 243 -38.06 8.99 28.97
C PRO A 243 -36.51 8.90 29.22
N PRO A 244 -35.71 9.96 28.96
CA PRO A 244 -35.45 10.98 30.00
C PRO A 244 -35.37 12.44 29.47
N LEU A 245 -35.48 13.44 30.37
CA LEU A 245 -35.34 14.88 30.07
C LEU A 245 -34.65 15.66 31.22
N GLN A 246 -34.00 16.78 30.89
CA GLN A 246 -33.45 17.75 31.85
C GLN A 246 -34.43 18.92 32.16
N PRO A 247 -34.30 19.61 33.31
CA PRO A 247 -35.24 20.64 33.80
C PRO A 247 -34.90 22.08 33.33
N PRO A 248 -35.82 23.06 33.52
CA PRO A 248 -35.57 24.02 34.62
C PRO A 248 -36.80 24.63 35.36
N SER A 249 -36.61 24.88 36.66
CA SER A 249 -37.15 26.00 37.49
C SER A 249 -38.66 26.25 37.74
N SER A 250 -39.02 26.26 39.04
CA SER A 250 -40.11 27.04 39.71
C SER A 250 -41.58 26.59 39.49
N LYS A 251 -42.53 26.70 40.46
CA LYS A 251 -42.50 27.32 41.82
C LYS A 251 -43.61 26.77 42.76
N ASN A 252 -43.23 26.35 43.99
CA ASN A 252 -43.93 26.45 45.29
C ASN A 252 -45.15 25.57 45.71
N THR A 253 -45.16 25.28 47.04
CA THR A 253 -46.25 24.85 47.98
C THR A 253 -46.58 23.35 48.12
N PRO A 254 -47.02 22.88 49.32
CA PRO A 254 -46.53 23.27 50.67
C PRO A 254 -46.45 22.11 51.72
N ARG A 255 -45.78 22.40 52.85
CA ARG A 255 -45.80 21.72 54.18
C ARG A 255 -45.43 20.23 54.30
N ASP A 256 -44.31 19.98 54.98
CA ASP A 256 -44.37 19.82 56.45
C ASP A 256 -43.36 20.79 57.10
N GLU A 257 -43.43 21.06 58.41
CA GLU A 257 -42.86 22.28 59.02
C GLU A 257 -41.60 22.09 59.89
N MET A 258 -40.80 23.15 60.02
CA MET A 258 -39.36 23.11 60.33
C MET A 258 -39.01 23.57 61.76
N PRO A 259 -38.33 22.74 62.57
CA PRO A 259 -37.59 23.21 63.75
C PRO A 259 -36.24 23.81 63.34
N ILE A 260 -36.00 25.07 63.69
CA ILE A 260 -34.76 25.80 63.37
C ILE A 260 -33.57 25.28 64.21
N LEU A 261 -32.39 25.22 63.59
CA LEU A 261 -31.11 24.90 64.22
C LEU A 261 -30.85 25.74 65.50
N LYS A 262 -30.76 25.06 66.65
CA LYS A 262 -30.07 25.61 67.82
C LYS A 262 -28.56 25.49 67.64
N MET A 263 -27.97 26.41 66.88
CA MET A 263 -26.59 26.80 67.16
C MET A 263 -26.55 27.60 68.47
N ALA A 264 -25.45 27.50 69.21
CA ALA A 264 -25.27 28.23 70.46
C ALA A 264 -25.29 29.75 70.24
N GLU A 265 -25.71 30.49 71.27
CA GLU A 265 -25.72 31.94 71.29
C GLU A 265 -24.29 32.48 71.09
N ARG A 266 -24.01 33.08 69.93
CA ARG A 266 -22.78 33.87 69.75
C ARG A 266 -22.89 35.16 70.56
N VAL A 267 -22.32 35.13 71.75
CA VAL A 267 -21.97 36.31 72.55
C VAL A 267 -21.37 37.39 71.64
N LYS A 268 -21.82 38.62 71.83
CA LYS A 268 -21.47 39.79 71.01
C LYS A 268 -20.00 40.20 71.20
N LEU A 269 -19.08 39.46 70.58
CA LEU A 269 -17.70 39.89 70.37
C LEU A 269 -17.70 41.25 69.66
N ARG A 270 -16.80 42.15 70.09
CA ARG A 270 -16.66 43.47 69.47
C ARG A 270 -16.08 43.34 68.06
N ARG A 271 -16.35 44.33 67.22
CA ARG A 271 -15.78 44.40 65.86
C ARG A 271 -14.26 44.41 65.92
N THR A 272 -13.66 43.59 65.06
CA THR A 272 -12.42 43.87 64.34
C THR A 272 -12.73 43.68 62.86
N ASP A 273 -12.23 44.56 62.00
CA ASP A 273 -12.82 44.81 60.68
C ASP A 273 -12.18 44.01 59.54
N GLU A 274 -12.76 42.86 59.19
CA GLU A 274 -12.38 42.07 58.01
C GLU A 274 -13.59 41.69 57.14
N ARG A 275 -13.61 42.21 55.91
CA ARG A 275 -14.68 41.95 54.94
C ARG A 275 -14.40 40.64 54.20
N HIS A 276 -15.38 39.75 54.19
CA HIS A 276 -15.36 38.59 53.31
C HIS A 276 -15.75 39.06 51.90
N ILE A 277 -14.89 38.78 50.91
CA ILE A 277 -15.01 39.26 49.52
C ILE A 277 -15.52 38.09 48.66
N THR A 278 -16.55 38.33 47.87
CA THR A 278 -17.21 37.29 47.04
C THR A 278 -16.72 37.37 45.59
N GLY A 279 -16.88 36.31 44.80
CA GLY A 279 -16.46 36.27 43.38
C GLY A 279 -16.83 37.49 42.52
N PRO A 280 -18.05 38.07 42.63
CA PRO A 280 -18.43 39.29 41.91
C PRO A 280 -17.71 40.57 42.37
N ASP A 281 -17.17 40.60 43.58
CA ASP A 281 -16.41 41.75 44.10
C ASP A 281 -14.99 41.76 43.52
N ILE A 282 -14.39 40.58 43.36
CA ILE A 282 -13.03 40.38 42.82
C ILE A 282 -12.93 40.90 41.38
N THR A 283 -13.95 40.67 40.55
CA THR A 283 -13.97 41.15 39.15
C THR A 283 -14.23 42.64 39.00
N ASN A 284 -14.73 43.33 40.02
CA ASN A 284 -15.03 44.77 39.99
C ASN A 284 -14.01 45.65 40.74
N LEU A 285 -13.34 45.13 41.77
CA LEU A 285 -12.33 45.87 42.55
C LEU A 285 -10.89 45.32 42.39
N GLY A 286 -10.72 44.12 41.84
CA GLY A 286 -9.43 43.43 41.81
C GLY A 286 -9.10 42.70 43.11
N VAL A 287 -8.01 41.92 43.11
CA VAL A 287 -7.60 41.11 44.28
C VAL A 287 -6.85 41.99 45.29
N CYS A 288 -7.57 42.58 46.24
CA CYS A 288 -7.00 43.50 47.24
C CYS A 288 -6.34 42.81 48.46
N SER A 289 -6.30 41.48 48.53
CA SER A 289 -5.71 40.71 49.64
C SER A 289 -4.59 39.81 49.13
N THR A 290 -3.39 39.94 49.70
CA THR A 290 -2.20 39.14 49.33
C THR A 290 -2.45 37.65 49.50
N MET A 291 -3.05 37.23 50.62
CA MET A 291 -3.41 35.82 50.85
C MET A 291 -4.28 35.22 49.74
N ILE A 292 -5.24 35.99 49.20
CA ILE A 292 -6.13 35.53 48.13
C ILE A 292 -5.40 35.55 46.77
N ALA A 293 -4.54 36.55 46.54
CA ALA A 293 -3.69 36.59 45.36
C ALA A 293 -2.72 35.41 45.34
N GLU A 294 -2.00 35.16 46.44
CA GLU A 294 -1.08 34.04 46.62
C GLU A 294 -1.79 32.70 46.44
N HIS A 295 -2.96 32.48 47.03
CA HIS A 295 -3.64 31.18 46.91
C HIS A 295 -4.15 30.90 45.47
N LEU A 296 -4.52 31.95 44.71
CA LEU A 296 -4.89 31.84 43.29
C LEU A 296 -3.64 31.69 42.39
N VAL A 297 -2.57 32.43 42.69
CA VAL A 297 -1.29 32.38 41.97
C VAL A 297 -0.61 31.03 42.18
N SER A 298 -0.63 30.45 43.38
CA SER A 298 -0.12 29.10 43.64
C SER A 298 -0.89 28.03 42.85
N GLY A 299 -2.22 28.09 42.82
CA GLY A 299 -3.03 27.14 42.02
C GLY A 299 -2.81 27.30 40.51
N LEU A 300 -2.52 28.51 40.04
CA LEU A 300 -2.11 28.76 38.65
C LEU A 300 -0.67 28.32 38.38
N LEU A 301 0.26 28.49 39.32
CA LEU A 301 1.65 28.00 39.19
C LEU A 301 1.71 26.47 39.18
N GLU A 302 0.97 25.77 40.03
CA GLU A 302 0.88 24.30 39.98
C GLU A 302 0.40 23.82 38.60
N GLN A 303 -0.57 24.52 37.99
CA GLN A 303 -1.05 24.18 36.66
C GLN A 303 -0.05 24.55 35.55
N SER A 304 0.56 25.74 35.61
CA SER A 304 1.52 26.21 34.59
C SER A 304 2.83 25.41 34.63
N ASN A 305 3.35 25.09 35.81
CA ASN A 305 4.61 24.35 35.98
C ASN A 305 4.52 22.91 35.43
N ILE A 306 3.35 22.28 35.50
CA ILE A 306 3.08 20.97 34.87
C ILE A 306 2.92 21.11 33.34
N GLN A 307 2.43 22.25 32.86
CA GLN A 307 2.19 22.52 31.43
C GLN A 307 3.47 22.92 30.68
N GLU A 308 4.35 23.71 31.30
CA GLU A 308 5.49 24.39 30.64
C GLU A 308 6.80 23.60 30.71
N LEU A 309 7.04 22.80 31.76
CA LEU A 309 8.28 22.00 31.89
C LEU A 309 8.30 20.73 31.02
N ASN A 310 7.13 20.29 30.52
CA ASN A 310 6.95 18.95 29.93
C ASN A 310 6.75 18.96 28.41
N GLY A 311 7.13 20.01 27.68
CA GLY A 311 6.72 20.15 26.27
C GLY A 311 7.50 21.12 25.39
N SER A 312 8.68 20.71 24.91
CA SER A 312 9.15 21.13 23.59
C SER A 312 10.09 20.09 22.96
N GLU A 313 11.38 20.10 23.32
CA GLU A 313 12.45 19.44 22.56
C GLU A 313 12.25 17.92 22.37
N GLU A 314 12.11 17.15 23.45
CA GLU A 314 11.88 15.68 23.36
C GLU A 314 10.57 15.32 22.64
N GLN A 315 9.49 16.07 22.88
CA GLN A 315 8.21 15.82 22.20
C GLN A 315 8.33 16.08 20.69
N PHE A 316 9.04 17.13 20.28
CA PHE A 316 9.31 17.40 18.87
C PHE A 316 10.29 16.39 18.27
N GLU A 317 11.29 15.88 19.01
CA GLU A 317 12.17 14.80 18.52
C GLU A 317 11.37 13.51 18.27
N VAL A 318 10.51 13.11 19.21
CA VAL A 318 9.64 11.93 19.08
C VAL A 318 8.61 12.09 17.95
N GLU A 319 7.95 13.25 17.84
CA GLU A 319 7.01 13.52 16.74
C GLU A 319 7.72 13.59 15.37
N THR A 320 8.94 14.11 15.30
CA THR A 320 9.72 14.14 14.05
C THR A 320 10.33 12.78 13.70
N GLU A 321 10.70 11.92 14.65
CA GLU A 321 11.05 10.52 14.37
C GLU A 321 9.84 9.79 13.77
N ARG A 322 8.65 9.90 14.38
CA ARG A 322 7.43 9.26 13.89
C ARG A 322 7.04 9.73 12.48
N LEU A 323 7.03 11.04 12.24
CA LEU A 323 6.74 11.60 10.92
C LEU A 323 7.80 11.22 9.87
N LYS A 324 9.07 11.09 10.27
CA LYS A 324 10.16 10.65 9.39
C LYS A 324 10.04 9.17 9.02
N SER A 325 9.78 8.27 9.97
CA SER A 325 9.58 6.84 9.68
C SER A 325 8.39 6.64 8.73
N ARG A 326 7.27 7.32 8.98
CA ARG A 326 6.10 7.31 8.09
C ARG A 326 6.39 7.83 6.69
N LEU A 327 7.25 8.85 6.56
CA LEU A 327 7.72 9.37 5.27
C LEU A 327 8.67 8.38 4.56
N GLU A 328 9.52 7.67 5.30
CA GLU A 328 10.40 6.63 4.75
C GLU A 328 9.61 5.40 4.29
N HIS A 329 8.61 4.95 5.05
CA HIS A 329 7.68 3.89 4.67
C HIS A 329 6.82 4.28 3.46
N ALA A 330 6.23 5.48 3.45
CA ALA A 330 5.49 5.98 2.28
C ALA A 330 6.35 6.05 1.00
N ARG A 331 7.65 6.32 1.12
CA ARG A 331 8.60 6.27 -0.01
C ARG A 331 8.89 4.84 -0.47
N ALA A 332 9.07 3.89 0.45
CA ALA A 332 9.27 2.48 0.12
C ALA A 332 8.04 1.88 -0.58
N ASN A 333 6.83 2.15 -0.05
CA ASN A 333 5.56 1.82 -0.69
C ASN A 333 5.48 2.36 -2.13
N ASN A 334 5.88 3.62 -2.34
CA ASN A 334 5.89 4.23 -3.67
C ASN A 334 6.93 3.61 -4.62
N ALA A 335 8.09 3.19 -4.10
CA ALA A 335 9.14 2.51 -4.87
C ALA A 335 8.70 1.13 -5.35
N VAL A 336 8.08 0.31 -4.47
CA VAL A 336 7.52 -1.00 -4.85
C VAL A 336 6.42 -0.82 -5.91
N LEU A 337 5.45 0.08 -5.69
CA LEU A 337 4.40 0.36 -6.67
C LEU A 337 4.96 0.84 -8.02
N ALA A 338 6.04 1.64 -8.03
CA ALA A 338 6.69 2.07 -9.26
C ALA A 338 7.40 0.93 -10.00
N LEU A 339 8.02 -0.01 -9.28
CA LEU A 339 8.65 -1.20 -9.86
C LEU A 339 7.59 -2.18 -10.41
N THR A 340 6.53 -2.48 -9.65
CA THR A 340 5.41 -3.32 -10.12
C THR A 340 4.70 -2.71 -11.34
N LEU A 341 4.53 -1.38 -11.38
CA LEU A 341 3.97 -0.69 -12.55
C LEU A 341 4.91 -0.77 -13.76
N HIS A 342 6.22 -0.65 -13.55
CA HIS A 342 7.21 -0.80 -14.63
C HIS A 342 7.29 -2.24 -15.14
N GLU A 343 7.20 -3.23 -14.27
CA GLU A 343 7.20 -4.65 -14.63
C GLU A 343 5.92 -5.03 -15.41
N SER A 344 4.75 -4.74 -14.86
CA SER A 344 3.47 -4.99 -15.53
C SER A 344 3.39 -4.27 -16.88
N LYS A 345 3.90 -3.04 -17.00
CA LYS A 345 4.06 -2.38 -18.30
C LYS A 345 4.97 -3.19 -19.23
N ALA A 346 6.14 -3.64 -18.80
CA ALA A 346 7.04 -4.43 -19.62
C ALA A 346 6.44 -5.79 -20.05
N GLN A 347 5.60 -6.40 -19.21
CA GLN A 347 4.81 -7.58 -19.55
C GLN A 347 3.74 -7.25 -20.62
N CYS A 348 3.00 -6.14 -20.48
CA CYS A 348 2.06 -5.65 -21.49
C CYS A 348 2.74 -5.31 -22.83
N ASP A 349 3.92 -4.66 -22.80
CA ASP A 349 4.71 -4.35 -23.99
C ASP A 349 5.17 -5.67 -24.69
N ARG A 350 5.63 -6.68 -23.93
CA ARG A 350 5.96 -8.03 -24.45
C ARG A 350 4.75 -8.71 -25.09
N LEU A 351 3.61 -8.72 -24.40
CA LEU A 351 2.37 -9.35 -24.89
C LEU A 351 1.85 -8.64 -26.15
N SER A 352 1.91 -7.30 -26.21
CA SER A 352 1.48 -6.52 -27.37
C SER A 352 2.33 -6.82 -28.62
N LEU A 353 3.66 -6.88 -28.46
CA LEU A 353 4.56 -7.29 -29.54
C LEU A 353 4.30 -8.73 -29.99
N LEU A 354 4.00 -9.63 -29.04
CA LEU A 354 3.73 -11.03 -29.35
C LEU A 354 2.39 -11.22 -30.09
N VAL A 355 1.32 -10.54 -29.66
CA VAL A 355 0.05 -10.49 -30.39
C VAL A 355 0.27 -9.96 -31.81
N GLY A 356 1.05 -8.90 -32.00
CA GLY A 356 1.42 -8.39 -33.33
C GLY A 356 2.13 -9.43 -34.21
N LYS A 357 3.01 -10.28 -33.65
CA LYS A 357 3.60 -11.43 -34.38
C LYS A 357 2.52 -12.44 -34.79
N TYR A 358 1.62 -12.81 -33.87
CA TYR A 358 0.52 -13.74 -34.16
C TYR A 358 -0.45 -13.20 -35.22
N GLU A 359 -0.85 -11.93 -35.17
CA GLU A 359 -1.73 -11.28 -36.14
C GLU A 359 -1.09 -11.17 -37.53
N SER A 360 0.19 -10.76 -37.60
CA SER A 360 0.95 -10.71 -38.85
C SER A 360 1.13 -12.10 -39.47
N ASN A 361 1.31 -13.14 -38.65
CA ASN A 361 1.39 -14.52 -39.13
C ASN A 361 0.03 -15.06 -39.57
N ALA A 362 -1.05 -14.78 -38.84
CA ALA A 362 -2.40 -15.21 -39.20
C ALA A 362 -2.84 -14.59 -40.54
N THR A 363 -2.58 -13.30 -40.75
CA THR A 363 -2.87 -12.62 -42.02
C THR A 363 -2.00 -13.16 -43.17
N ALA A 364 -0.70 -13.38 -42.96
CA ALA A 364 0.17 -14.01 -43.96
C ALA A 364 -0.27 -15.45 -44.31
N LEU A 365 -0.66 -16.25 -43.32
CA LEU A 365 -1.14 -17.61 -43.55
C LEU A 365 -2.48 -17.63 -44.29
N ASN A 366 -3.43 -16.75 -43.94
CA ASN A 366 -4.70 -16.61 -44.66
C ASN A 366 -4.50 -16.18 -46.12
N LEU A 367 -3.58 -15.25 -46.39
CA LEU A 367 -3.20 -14.88 -47.75
C LEU A 367 -2.56 -16.07 -48.51
N ALA A 368 -1.63 -16.78 -47.90
CA ALA A 368 -0.99 -17.97 -48.49
C ALA A 368 -1.97 -19.14 -48.72
N LEU A 369 -3.02 -19.27 -47.90
CA LEU A 369 -4.15 -20.17 -48.13
C LEU A 369 -4.97 -19.70 -49.33
N SER A 370 -5.40 -18.44 -49.39
CA SER A 370 -6.19 -17.91 -50.52
C SER A 370 -5.49 -18.05 -51.88
N PHE A 371 -4.15 -17.88 -51.92
CA PHE A 371 -3.35 -18.17 -53.13
C PHE A 371 -3.25 -19.67 -53.42
N SER A 372 -3.31 -20.54 -52.42
CA SER A 372 -3.39 -22.00 -52.61
C SER A 372 -4.74 -22.40 -53.17
N ASP A 373 -5.85 -21.86 -52.65
CA ASP A 373 -7.21 -22.15 -53.11
C ASP A 373 -7.41 -21.71 -54.57
N ARG A 374 -7.03 -20.46 -54.90
CA ARG A 374 -7.01 -19.93 -56.28
C ARG A 374 -6.07 -20.72 -57.20
N THR A 375 -5.03 -21.36 -56.67
CA THR A 375 -4.14 -22.26 -57.44
C THR A 375 -4.79 -23.63 -57.67
N ILE A 376 -5.51 -24.17 -56.68
CA ILE A 376 -6.23 -25.44 -56.77
C ILE A 376 -7.35 -25.32 -57.81
N GLU A 377 -8.20 -24.30 -57.72
CA GLU A 377 -9.27 -24.04 -58.70
C GLU A 377 -8.74 -23.99 -60.15
N ALA A 378 -7.63 -23.29 -60.38
CA ALA A 378 -7.00 -23.19 -61.69
C ALA A 378 -6.38 -24.52 -62.18
N TYR A 379 -5.99 -25.42 -61.27
CA TYR A 379 -5.57 -26.79 -61.60
C TYR A 379 -6.78 -27.71 -61.86
N ASP A 380 -7.84 -27.63 -61.06
CA ASP A 380 -9.06 -28.45 -61.22
C ASP A 380 -9.74 -28.17 -62.56
N VAL A 381 -9.82 -26.91 -62.95
CA VAL A 381 -10.24 -26.48 -64.30
C VAL A 381 -9.36 -27.11 -65.39
N LEU A 382 -8.05 -27.10 -65.23
CA LEU A 382 -7.13 -27.66 -66.21
C LEU A 382 -7.26 -29.19 -66.31
N VAL A 383 -7.57 -29.88 -65.19
CA VAL A 383 -7.90 -31.31 -65.18
C VAL A 383 -9.23 -31.54 -65.91
N ALA A 384 -10.29 -30.79 -65.61
CA ALA A 384 -11.59 -30.94 -66.29
C ALA A 384 -11.50 -30.69 -67.82
N LEU A 385 -10.66 -29.74 -68.26
CA LEU A 385 -10.37 -29.53 -69.69
C LEU A 385 -9.69 -30.76 -70.33
N LEU A 386 -8.73 -31.38 -69.64
CA LEU A 386 -8.01 -32.56 -70.13
C LEU A 386 -8.89 -33.82 -70.11
N GLU A 387 -9.71 -34.02 -69.07
CA GLU A 387 -10.65 -35.13 -68.98
C GLU A 387 -11.74 -35.03 -70.07
N THR A 388 -12.27 -33.84 -70.32
CA THR A 388 -13.24 -33.63 -71.41
C THR A 388 -12.59 -33.75 -72.79
N GLU A 389 -11.33 -33.34 -72.99
CA GLU A 389 -10.59 -33.57 -74.23
C GLU A 389 -10.36 -35.07 -74.50
N MET A 390 -9.95 -35.85 -73.49
CA MET A 390 -9.81 -37.31 -73.62
C MET A 390 -11.14 -38.00 -73.88
N ALA A 391 -12.22 -37.61 -73.19
CA ALA A 391 -13.56 -38.15 -73.39
C ALA A 391 -14.07 -37.86 -74.82
N PHE A 392 -13.97 -36.61 -75.27
CA PHE A 392 -14.36 -36.16 -76.61
C PHE A 392 -13.53 -36.84 -77.73
N SER A 393 -12.25 -37.13 -77.46
CA SER A 393 -11.36 -37.87 -78.38
C SER A 393 -11.67 -39.36 -78.45
N THR A 394 -12.31 -39.92 -77.41
CA THR A 394 -12.63 -41.36 -77.31
C THR A 394 -14.03 -41.68 -77.81
N ASP A 395 -15.03 -40.84 -77.48
CA ASP A 395 -16.42 -40.99 -77.89
C ASP A 395 -17.07 -39.62 -78.15
N ARG A 396 -17.45 -39.36 -79.40
CA ARG A 396 -17.91 -38.05 -79.88
C ARG A 396 -19.43 -38.01 -80.00
N ASN A 397 -20.10 -37.80 -78.87
CA ASN A 397 -21.54 -37.64 -78.75
C ASN A 397 -21.91 -36.20 -78.33
N SER A 398 -23.19 -35.84 -78.37
CA SER A 398 -23.64 -34.51 -77.93
C SER A 398 -23.21 -34.21 -76.49
N VAL A 399 -23.35 -35.18 -75.59
CA VAL A 399 -22.95 -35.05 -74.18
C VAL A 399 -21.46 -34.75 -74.01
N THR A 400 -20.56 -35.31 -74.83
CA THR A 400 -19.12 -34.98 -74.74
C THR A 400 -18.77 -33.64 -75.38
N ILE A 401 -19.55 -33.16 -76.36
CA ILE A 401 -19.48 -31.77 -76.88
C ILE A 401 -19.94 -30.78 -75.81
N ASP A 402 -21.09 -31.02 -75.18
CA ASP A 402 -21.68 -30.11 -74.20
C ASP A 402 -20.85 -30.06 -72.91
N ASN A 403 -20.35 -31.20 -72.43
CA ASN A 403 -19.41 -31.26 -71.30
C ASN A 403 -18.09 -30.53 -71.60
N ARG A 404 -17.57 -30.63 -72.83
CA ARG A 404 -16.37 -29.89 -73.24
C ARG A 404 -16.63 -28.39 -73.22
N ARG A 405 -17.74 -27.93 -73.83
CA ARG A 405 -18.13 -26.51 -73.84
C ARG A 405 -18.34 -25.94 -72.43
N THR A 406 -18.92 -26.70 -71.50
CA THR A 406 -19.07 -26.21 -70.11
C THR A 406 -17.73 -26.08 -69.40
N ALA A 407 -16.78 -27.01 -69.60
CA ALA A 407 -15.43 -26.89 -69.07
C ALA A 407 -14.68 -25.67 -69.67
N GLU A 408 -14.82 -25.42 -70.98
CA GLU A 408 -14.23 -24.25 -71.65
C GLU A 408 -14.80 -22.92 -71.12
N ASN A 409 -16.12 -22.84 -70.94
CA ASN A 409 -16.76 -21.65 -70.36
C ASN A 409 -16.31 -21.40 -68.91
N VAL A 410 -16.27 -22.44 -68.06
CA VAL A 410 -15.77 -22.31 -66.68
C VAL A 410 -14.30 -21.87 -66.69
N ALA A 411 -13.47 -22.44 -67.56
CA ALA A 411 -12.06 -22.07 -67.68
C ALA A 411 -11.85 -20.60 -68.07
N TYR A 412 -12.66 -20.11 -69.01
CA TYR A 412 -12.64 -18.70 -69.39
C TYR A 412 -13.07 -17.77 -68.25
N HIS A 413 -14.10 -18.14 -67.49
CA HIS A 413 -14.53 -17.38 -66.31
C HIS A 413 -13.46 -17.33 -65.21
N VAL A 414 -12.79 -18.45 -64.91
CA VAL A 414 -11.69 -18.50 -63.93
C VAL A 414 -10.49 -17.69 -64.43
N LEU A 415 -10.10 -17.82 -65.70
CA LEU A 415 -9.02 -17.01 -66.28
C LEU A 415 -9.34 -15.50 -66.23
N LYS A 416 -10.54 -15.10 -66.65
CA LYS A 416 -11.01 -13.71 -66.65
C LYS A 416 -11.02 -13.09 -65.25
N ARG A 417 -11.35 -13.86 -64.20
CA ARG A 417 -11.25 -13.42 -62.80
C ARG A 417 -9.80 -13.31 -62.33
N LEU A 418 -8.95 -14.28 -62.68
CA LEU A 418 -7.51 -14.22 -62.37
C LEU A 418 -6.77 -13.10 -63.15
N GLU A 419 -7.34 -12.61 -64.25
CA GLU A 419 -6.88 -11.42 -64.99
C GLU A 419 -7.44 -10.11 -64.41
N SER A 420 -8.64 -10.09 -63.81
CA SER A 420 -9.22 -8.90 -63.15
C SER A 420 -8.66 -8.62 -61.75
N ASP A 421 -8.28 -9.67 -61.01
CA ASP A 421 -7.95 -9.60 -59.58
C ASP A 421 -6.54 -9.03 -59.32
N CYS A 422 -6.39 -7.72 -59.50
CA CYS A 422 -5.17 -7.00 -59.16
C CYS A 422 -5.12 -6.55 -57.69
N THR A 423 -6.26 -6.42 -57.00
CA THR A 423 -6.35 -5.80 -55.65
C THR A 423 -7.43 -6.35 -54.70
N THR A 424 -8.32 -7.23 -55.13
CA THR A 424 -9.49 -7.69 -54.36
C THR A 424 -9.17 -8.90 -53.46
N LEU A 425 -8.94 -8.63 -52.17
CA LEU A 425 -8.72 -9.63 -51.11
C LEU A 425 -10.03 -10.24 -50.58
N GLY A 426 -11.00 -10.47 -51.46
CA GLY A 426 -12.22 -11.22 -51.13
C GLY A 426 -11.97 -12.72 -51.03
N ALA A 427 -12.79 -13.41 -50.24
CA ALA A 427 -12.80 -14.86 -50.17
C ALA A 427 -13.39 -15.46 -51.47
N PRO A 428 -12.96 -16.65 -51.92
CA PRO A 428 -13.35 -17.20 -53.24
C PRO A 428 -14.86 -17.43 -53.47
N TRP A 429 -15.69 -17.28 -52.44
CA TRP A 429 -17.14 -17.48 -52.44
C TRP A 429 -17.95 -16.18 -52.35
N GLU A 430 -17.31 -15.00 -52.23
CA GLU A 430 -18.01 -13.71 -52.14
C GLU A 430 -18.45 -13.18 -53.52
N ASP A 431 -17.65 -13.45 -54.58
CA ASP A 431 -17.97 -13.07 -55.96
C ASP A 431 -19.07 -13.97 -56.55
N SER A 432 -20.32 -13.57 -56.31
CA SER A 432 -21.52 -14.24 -56.80
C SER A 432 -21.52 -14.36 -58.33
N ILE A 433 -21.72 -15.60 -58.79
CA ILE A 433 -21.56 -16.05 -60.18
C ILE A 433 -22.45 -15.25 -61.17
N ILE A 434 -21.85 -14.34 -61.93
CA ILE A 434 -22.50 -13.68 -63.09
C ILE A 434 -22.19 -14.47 -64.37
N LEU A 435 -22.91 -15.58 -64.57
CA LEU A 435 -22.98 -16.29 -65.85
C LEU A 435 -24.00 -15.59 -66.76
N SER A 436 -23.55 -14.60 -67.54
CA SER A 436 -24.40 -13.84 -68.47
C SER A 436 -23.61 -13.22 -69.62
N ASP A 437 -22.85 -14.05 -70.34
CA ASP A 437 -22.21 -13.71 -71.62
C ASP A 437 -22.26 -14.97 -72.51
N ASP A 438 -23.32 -15.12 -73.30
CA ASP A 438 -23.61 -16.30 -74.14
C ASP A 438 -22.84 -16.23 -75.48
N SER A 439 -21.55 -15.91 -75.38
CA SER A 439 -20.61 -15.81 -76.50
C SER A 439 -19.96 -17.17 -76.78
N GLU A 440 -19.75 -17.53 -78.06
CA GLU A 440 -18.98 -18.73 -78.42
C GLU A 440 -17.48 -18.54 -78.12
N VAL A 441 -17.09 -18.80 -76.87
CA VAL A 441 -15.71 -18.80 -76.41
C VAL A 441 -15.02 -20.09 -76.86
N PHE A 442 -14.04 -19.97 -77.75
CA PHE A 442 -13.19 -21.08 -78.19
C PHE A 442 -11.91 -21.13 -77.35
N TRP A 443 -11.83 -22.05 -76.38
CA TRP A 443 -10.66 -22.19 -75.53
C TRP A 443 -9.40 -22.53 -76.33
N SER A 444 -8.44 -21.62 -76.30
CA SER A 444 -7.21 -21.68 -77.11
C SER A 444 -5.99 -22.10 -76.30
N ILE A 445 -4.98 -22.61 -77.01
CA ILE A 445 -3.65 -22.92 -76.43
C ILE A 445 -3.02 -21.66 -75.80
N ASP A 446 -3.33 -20.47 -76.31
CA ASP A 446 -2.84 -19.20 -75.76
C ASP A 446 -3.53 -18.78 -74.46
N GLU A 447 -4.79 -19.20 -74.25
CA GLU A 447 -5.53 -19.03 -72.97
C GLU A 447 -5.05 -20.05 -71.95
N GLU A 448 -4.82 -21.30 -72.35
CA GLU A 448 -4.21 -22.31 -71.49
C GLU A 448 -2.80 -21.88 -71.05
N GLN A 449 -1.99 -21.31 -71.96
CA GLN A 449 -0.71 -20.71 -71.61
C GLN A 449 -0.83 -19.50 -70.69
N ARG A 450 -1.91 -18.70 -70.76
CA ARG A 450 -2.19 -17.62 -69.82
C ARG A 450 -2.56 -18.18 -68.45
N LEU A 451 -3.49 -19.13 -68.37
CA LEU A 451 -3.87 -19.79 -67.11
C LEU A 451 -2.65 -20.43 -66.42
N ARG A 452 -1.80 -21.14 -67.18
CA ARG A 452 -0.54 -21.70 -66.67
C ARG A 452 0.43 -20.63 -66.14
N LYS A 453 0.49 -19.44 -66.75
CA LYS A 453 1.29 -18.29 -66.24
C LYS A 453 0.68 -17.71 -64.95
N HIS A 454 -0.65 -17.62 -64.85
CA HIS A 454 -1.32 -17.20 -63.61
C HIS A 454 -1.11 -18.21 -62.47
N ILE A 455 -1.16 -19.52 -62.74
CA ILE A 455 -0.76 -20.57 -61.79
C ILE A 455 0.69 -20.39 -61.30
N SER A 456 1.64 -20.12 -62.22
CA SER A 456 3.02 -19.81 -61.83
C SER A 456 3.13 -18.54 -60.97
N LYS A 457 2.35 -17.49 -61.28
CA LYS A 457 2.29 -16.25 -60.49
C LYS A 457 1.77 -16.52 -59.07
N LEU A 458 0.59 -17.13 -58.93
CA LEU A 458 -0.03 -17.44 -57.63
C LEU A 458 0.90 -18.29 -56.74
N LYS A 459 1.65 -19.24 -57.32
CA LYS A 459 2.62 -20.06 -56.59
C LYS A 459 3.84 -19.26 -56.11
N ASN A 460 4.27 -18.24 -56.85
CA ASN A 460 5.34 -17.32 -56.44
C ASN A 460 4.83 -16.33 -55.37
N ASP A 461 3.65 -15.76 -55.54
CA ASP A 461 3.03 -14.82 -54.60
C ASP A 461 2.78 -15.51 -53.24
N ARG A 462 2.28 -16.76 -53.26
CA ARG A 462 2.20 -17.66 -52.09
C ARG A 462 3.55 -17.88 -51.43
N ALA A 463 4.62 -18.10 -52.19
CA ALA A 463 5.95 -18.33 -51.64
C ALA A 463 6.51 -17.07 -50.97
N MET A 464 6.31 -15.91 -51.60
CA MET A 464 6.69 -14.59 -51.06
C MET A 464 5.99 -14.31 -49.72
N VAL A 465 4.67 -14.49 -49.65
CA VAL A 465 3.93 -14.32 -48.39
C VAL A 465 4.31 -15.37 -47.34
N ARG A 466 4.57 -16.62 -47.74
CA ARG A 466 5.05 -17.63 -46.79
C ARG A 466 6.43 -17.30 -46.21
N SER A 467 7.30 -16.59 -46.94
CA SER A 467 8.60 -16.15 -46.42
C SER A 467 8.53 -14.92 -45.51
N THR A 468 7.37 -14.30 -45.31
CA THR A 468 7.18 -13.24 -44.30
C THR A 468 6.64 -13.77 -42.96
N ALA A 469 6.30 -15.06 -42.87
CA ALA A 469 5.86 -15.67 -41.62
C ALA A 469 7.05 -15.97 -40.69
N VAL A 470 6.94 -15.60 -39.42
CA VAL A 470 8.00 -15.72 -38.40
C VAL A 470 7.72 -16.91 -37.46
N GLU A 471 8.76 -17.51 -36.87
CA GLU A 471 8.54 -18.52 -35.81
C GLU A 471 7.90 -17.89 -34.56
N LEU A 472 6.96 -18.60 -33.94
CA LEU A 472 6.12 -18.07 -32.87
C LEU A 472 6.63 -18.49 -31.49
N GLU A 473 7.16 -17.51 -30.76
CA GLU A 473 7.47 -17.64 -29.33
C GLU A 473 6.19 -17.92 -28.52
N THR A 474 6.26 -18.83 -27.55
CA THR A 474 5.12 -19.08 -26.64
C THR A 474 5.12 -18.10 -25.47
N VAL A 475 3.94 -17.72 -24.99
CA VAL A 475 3.75 -16.77 -23.88
C VAL A 475 4.53 -17.16 -22.62
N HIS A 476 4.62 -18.46 -22.35
CA HIS A 476 5.18 -19.03 -21.12
C HIS A 476 6.68 -19.39 -21.20
N VAL A 477 7.33 -19.28 -22.36
CA VAL A 477 8.78 -19.51 -22.44
C VAL A 477 9.52 -18.25 -22.01
N GLU A 478 10.05 -18.30 -20.80
CA GLU A 478 11.18 -17.49 -20.38
C GLU A 478 12.44 -17.98 -21.12
N PRO A 479 13.31 -17.11 -21.68
CA PRO A 479 14.46 -17.56 -22.48
C PRO A 479 15.56 -18.26 -21.64
N LEU A 480 15.39 -19.56 -21.39
CA LEU A 480 16.32 -20.45 -20.69
C LEU A 480 17.62 -20.74 -21.48
N ASN A 481 18.27 -19.71 -22.03
CA ASN A 481 19.44 -19.88 -22.90
C ASN A 481 20.45 -18.71 -22.89
N SER A 482 20.82 -18.21 -21.70
CA SER A 482 22.01 -17.37 -21.51
C SER A 482 22.77 -17.71 -20.22
N LYS A 483 23.41 -18.88 -20.18
CA LYS A 483 24.39 -19.20 -19.13
C LYS A 483 25.49 -18.12 -19.15
N ASN A 484 25.74 -17.49 -18.00
CA ASN A 484 26.77 -16.48 -17.70
C ASN A 484 26.39 -14.98 -17.81
N THR A 485 25.11 -14.63 -18.00
CA THR A 485 24.63 -13.25 -17.73
C THR A 485 23.27 -13.28 -17.05
N ILE A 486 23.13 -12.62 -15.90
CA ILE A 486 21.83 -12.37 -15.26
C ILE A 486 20.96 -11.62 -16.28
N SER A 487 19.79 -12.17 -16.59
CA SER A 487 18.89 -11.58 -17.57
C SER A 487 18.28 -10.28 -17.04
N LEU A 488 17.82 -9.43 -17.96
CA LEU A 488 17.12 -8.19 -17.60
C LEU A 488 15.79 -8.45 -16.87
N ALA A 489 15.25 -9.67 -16.93
CA ALA A 489 14.09 -10.10 -16.14
C ALA A 489 14.50 -10.43 -14.69
N GLU A 490 15.49 -11.31 -14.50
CA GLU A 490 16.02 -11.68 -13.18
C GLU A 490 16.55 -10.46 -12.41
N ALA A 491 17.22 -9.52 -13.08
CA ALA A 491 17.68 -8.28 -12.44
C ALA A 491 16.50 -7.45 -11.88
N ARG A 492 15.42 -7.28 -12.66
CA ARG A 492 14.22 -6.56 -12.22
C ARG A 492 13.48 -7.27 -11.10
N LYS A 493 13.49 -8.60 -11.11
CA LYS A 493 12.92 -9.43 -10.03
C LYS A 493 13.69 -9.21 -8.72
N LEU A 494 15.03 -9.21 -8.76
CA LEU A 494 15.88 -8.90 -7.61
C LEU A 494 15.70 -7.45 -7.13
N ASP A 495 15.52 -6.48 -8.03
CA ASP A 495 15.18 -5.09 -7.67
C ASP A 495 13.82 -5.02 -6.93
N LEU A 496 12.81 -5.78 -7.39
CA LEU A 496 11.49 -5.86 -6.76
C LEU A 496 11.57 -6.52 -5.37
N GLU A 497 12.21 -7.68 -5.27
CA GLU A 497 12.43 -8.41 -4.00
C GLU A 497 13.17 -7.52 -2.98
N THR A 498 14.21 -6.79 -3.43
CA THR A 498 14.94 -5.82 -2.60
C THR A 498 14.05 -4.66 -2.15
N ALA A 499 13.13 -4.19 -2.99
CA ALA A 499 12.21 -3.11 -2.66
C ALA A 499 11.11 -3.56 -1.67
N VAL A 500 10.62 -4.80 -1.77
CA VAL A 500 9.66 -5.37 -0.81
C VAL A 500 10.31 -5.56 0.56
N LEU A 501 11.53 -6.11 0.63
CA LEU A 501 12.29 -6.20 1.88
C LEU A 501 12.56 -4.80 2.50
N MET A 502 12.77 -3.78 1.66
CA MET A 502 12.89 -2.39 2.12
C MET A 502 11.55 -1.84 2.63
N GLN A 503 10.43 -2.19 2.00
CA GLN A 503 9.07 -1.80 2.41
C GLN A 503 8.73 -2.37 3.78
N GLU A 504 8.93 -3.68 3.98
CA GLU A 504 8.76 -4.36 5.27
C GLU A 504 9.64 -3.74 6.36
N LEU A 505 10.93 -3.51 6.06
CA LEU A 505 11.86 -2.87 7.00
C LEU A 505 11.43 -1.44 7.36
N MET A 506 10.82 -0.69 6.45
CA MET A 506 10.32 0.66 6.78
C MET A 506 8.99 0.62 7.54
N ALA A 507 8.10 -0.35 7.27
CA ALA A 507 6.87 -0.56 8.05
C ALA A 507 7.21 -0.84 9.52
N MET A 508 8.13 -1.79 9.77
CA MET A 508 8.65 -2.10 11.11
C MET A 508 9.34 -0.89 11.80
N ARG A 509 9.82 0.11 11.05
CA ARG A 509 10.34 1.38 11.59
C ARG A 509 9.24 2.40 11.88
N GLU A 510 8.14 2.41 11.13
CA GLU A 510 6.97 3.21 11.47
C GLU A 510 6.32 2.69 12.75
N ASP A 511 6.06 1.38 12.84
CA ASP A 511 5.50 0.74 14.04
C ASP A 511 6.37 1.01 15.28
N LYS A 512 7.69 0.86 15.16
CA LYS A 512 8.63 1.17 16.26
C LYS A 512 8.59 2.64 16.69
N ALA A 513 8.44 3.58 15.76
CA ALA A 513 8.37 5.00 16.07
C ALA A 513 6.99 5.43 16.61
N GLU A 514 5.91 4.80 16.16
CA GLU A 514 4.56 4.97 16.70
C GLU A 514 4.46 4.40 18.14
N LEU A 515 5.06 3.23 18.40
CA LEU A 515 5.18 2.66 19.74
C LEU A 515 6.01 3.56 20.67
N ARG A 516 7.15 4.10 20.21
CA ARG A 516 7.93 5.10 20.96
C ARG A 516 7.12 6.33 21.32
N ALA A 517 6.40 6.90 20.36
CA ALA A 517 5.53 8.06 20.60
C ALA A 517 4.42 7.75 21.61
N ARG A 518 3.87 6.54 21.57
CA ARG A 518 2.86 6.10 22.54
C ARG A 518 3.41 5.87 23.94
N VAL A 519 4.64 5.33 24.07
CA VAL A 519 5.33 5.20 25.36
C VAL A 519 5.60 6.58 25.97
N PHE A 520 6.18 7.52 25.21
CA PHE A 520 6.44 8.89 25.69
C PHE A 520 5.17 9.59 26.20
N LEU A 521 4.04 9.44 25.50
CA LEU A 521 2.76 9.99 25.95
C LEU A 521 2.26 9.34 27.25
N LEU A 522 2.37 8.02 27.38
CA LEU A 522 2.00 7.29 28.61
C LEU A 522 2.90 7.62 29.80
N GLU A 523 4.20 7.86 29.58
CA GLU A 523 5.15 8.29 30.61
C GLU A 523 4.86 9.73 31.08
N LYS A 524 4.46 10.62 30.16
CA LYS A 524 3.99 11.97 30.45
C LYS A 524 2.65 11.99 31.19
N GLU A 525 1.72 11.09 30.85
CA GLU A 525 0.48 10.89 31.61
C GLU A 525 0.75 10.32 33.01
N ARG A 526 1.60 9.29 33.12
CA ARG A 526 2.03 8.66 34.38
C ARG A 526 2.63 9.67 35.33
N SER A 527 3.66 10.41 34.92
CA SER A 527 4.33 11.41 35.75
C SER A 527 3.37 12.54 36.18
N THR A 528 2.45 12.94 35.31
CA THR A 528 1.36 13.87 35.64
C THR A 528 0.39 13.32 36.69
N ILE A 529 0.17 12.00 36.74
CA ILE A 529 -0.64 11.33 37.76
C ILE A 529 0.15 11.15 39.08
N GLU A 530 1.43 10.78 39.02
CA GLU A 530 2.31 10.67 40.18
C GLU A 530 2.46 12.00 40.92
N LEU A 531 2.64 13.12 40.21
CA LEU A 531 2.65 14.46 40.81
C LEU A 531 1.33 14.80 41.54
N LYS A 532 0.18 14.39 40.97
CA LYS A 532 -1.14 14.58 41.60
C LYS A 532 -1.31 13.69 42.83
N LEU A 533 -0.79 12.47 42.80
CA LEU A 533 -0.80 11.56 43.96
C LEU A 533 0.04 12.15 45.10
N ASN A 534 1.29 12.54 44.82
CA ASN A 534 2.20 13.13 45.80
C ASN A 534 1.62 14.40 46.44
N SER A 535 0.94 15.26 45.66
CA SER A 535 0.22 16.44 46.17
C SER A 535 -0.93 16.05 47.13
N ARG A 536 -1.67 14.97 46.84
CA ARG A 536 -2.70 14.45 47.74
C ARG A 536 -2.13 13.79 49.00
N GLU A 537 -1.03 13.07 48.90
CA GLU A 537 -0.34 12.47 50.05
C GLU A 537 0.19 13.55 50.99
N ALA A 538 0.80 14.61 50.45
CA ALA A 538 1.21 15.78 51.24
C ALA A 538 0.00 16.48 51.91
N GLN A 539 -1.13 16.62 51.21
CA GLN A 539 -2.37 17.16 51.77
C GLN A 539 -2.91 16.28 52.92
N ILE A 540 -2.88 14.95 52.78
CA ILE A 540 -3.31 14.00 53.82
C ILE A 540 -2.35 14.05 55.02
N ALA A 541 -1.04 14.13 54.81
CA ALA A 541 -0.05 14.27 55.89
C ALA A 541 -0.25 15.58 56.68
N ALA A 542 -0.55 16.69 56.00
CA ALA A 542 -0.89 17.96 56.65
C ALA A 542 -2.21 17.89 57.45
N GLN A 543 -3.21 17.16 56.95
CA GLN A 543 -4.46 16.93 57.68
C GLN A 543 -4.26 16.03 58.90
N ASN A 544 -3.46 14.96 58.79
CA ASN A 544 -3.16 14.05 59.90
C ASN A 544 -2.37 14.74 61.02
N THR A 545 -1.38 15.58 60.68
CA THR A 545 -0.63 16.36 61.68
C THR A 545 -1.49 17.43 62.36
N ALA A 546 -2.44 18.05 61.64
CA ALA A 546 -3.42 18.94 62.25
C ALA A 546 -4.40 18.20 63.19
N ILE A 547 -4.81 16.97 62.84
CA ILE A 547 -5.64 16.11 63.71
C ILE A 547 -4.86 15.71 64.98
N GLN A 548 -3.60 15.30 64.86
CA GLN A 548 -2.76 14.95 66.01
C GLN A 548 -2.62 16.13 66.98
N HIS A 549 -2.30 17.32 66.47
CA HIS A 549 -2.20 18.52 67.30
C HIS A 549 -3.51 18.87 68.04
N LEU A 550 -4.68 18.62 67.44
CA LEU A 550 -5.98 18.78 68.10
C LEU A 550 -6.24 17.69 69.16
N GLN A 551 -5.77 16.46 68.95
CA GLN A 551 -5.84 15.38 69.94
C GLN A 551 -4.91 15.64 71.14
N ASP A 552 -3.69 16.12 70.88
CA ASP A 552 -2.72 16.51 71.92
C ASP A 552 -3.30 17.65 72.77
N GLN A 553 -3.88 18.68 72.14
CA GLN A 553 -4.56 19.78 72.85
C GLN A 553 -5.75 19.29 73.70
N LEU A 554 -6.54 18.33 73.22
CA LEU A 554 -7.61 17.74 74.01
C LEU A 554 -7.04 17.01 75.25
N GLY A 555 -6.01 16.18 75.06
CA GLY A 555 -5.33 15.47 76.15
C GLY A 555 -4.76 16.41 77.22
N ASP A 556 -4.13 17.52 76.81
CA ASP A 556 -3.64 18.56 77.74
C ASP A 556 -4.81 19.19 78.53
N THR A 557 -5.96 19.45 77.91
CA THR A 557 -7.14 19.99 78.62
C THR A 557 -7.80 18.96 79.56
N GLU A 558 -7.83 17.68 79.19
CA GLU A 558 -8.33 16.61 80.05
C GLU A 558 -7.41 16.41 81.27
N ALA A 559 -6.08 16.46 81.08
CA ALA A 559 -5.11 16.41 82.17
C ALA A 559 -5.24 17.63 83.12
N MET A 560 -5.43 18.83 82.57
CA MET A 560 -5.71 20.05 83.36
C MET A 560 -6.99 19.90 84.22
N LEU A 561 -8.06 19.34 83.65
CA LEU A 561 -9.31 19.09 84.37
C LEU A 561 -9.16 18.03 85.46
N ALA A 562 -8.42 16.94 85.21
CA ALA A 562 -8.14 15.93 86.23
C ALA A 562 -7.40 16.53 87.44
N VAL A 563 -6.35 17.31 87.21
CA VAL A 563 -5.59 18.02 88.26
C VAL A 563 -6.46 19.03 89.02
N ALA A 564 -7.42 19.68 88.36
CA ALA A 564 -8.40 20.53 89.05
C ALA A 564 -9.31 19.72 89.99
N THR A 565 -9.82 18.56 89.55
CA THR A 565 -10.69 17.71 90.38
C THR A 565 -10.00 17.07 91.58
N ASP A 566 -8.69 16.80 91.52
CA ASP A 566 -7.94 16.29 92.67
C ASP A 566 -7.66 17.37 93.73
N LYS A 567 -7.62 18.67 93.36
CA LYS A 567 -7.46 19.76 94.34
C LYS A 567 -8.66 19.90 95.28
N ASP A 568 -9.88 19.79 94.76
CA ASP A 568 -11.10 19.78 95.59
C ASP A 568 -11.18 18.58 96.54
N ARG A 569 -10.36 17.53 96.30
CA ARG A 569 -10.33 16.31 97.11
C ARG A 569 -9.30 16.34 98.25
N LYS A 570 -8.43 17.35 98.30
CA LYS A 570 -7.27 17.40 99.21
C LYS A 570 -7.29 18.54 100.25
N TYR A 571 -8.46 19.16 100.48
CA TYR A 571 -8.66 20.03 101.64
C TYR A 571 -8.80 19.21 102.93
N ASN A 572 -7.67 18.79 103.51
CA ASN A 572 -7.49 18.62 104.96
C ASN A 572 -6.00 18.39 105.32
N ASP A 573 -5.52 19.21 106.26
CA ASP A 573 -4.25 19.14 107.03
C ASP A 573 -2.92 19.56 106.35
N SER A 574 -2.00 20.05 107.19
CA SER A 574 -0.57 20.38 106.93
C SER A 574 -0.21 21.48 105.90
N GLU A 575 -0.61 22.74 106.15
CA GLU A 575 -0.15 23.91 105.35
C GLU A 575 1.37 24.18 105.42
N SER A 576 2.11 23.64 106.40
CA SER A 576 3.53 23.97 106.62
C SER A 576 4.54 23.09 105.86
N GLU A 577 4.19 21.85 105.50
CA GLU A 577 5.07 20.98 104.69
C GLU A 577 4.82 21.17 103.19
N GLY A 578 3.65 21.70 102.82
CA GLY A 578 3.26 21.96 101.43
C GLY A 578 4.23 22.91 100.70
N MET A 579 4.65 24.02 101.32
CA MET A 579 5.46 25.04 100.63
C MET A 579 6.89 24.57 100.26
N GLU A 580 7.54 23.78 101.11
CA GLU A 580 8.84 23.18 100.76
C GLU A 580 8.67 22.08 99.70
N SER A 581 7.61 21.28 99.79
CA SER A 581 7.27 20.29 98.78
C SER A 581 6.99 20.92 97.41
N GLU A 582 6.19 21.99 97.36
CA GLU A 582 5.90 22.75 96.14
C GLU A 582 7.15 23.42 95.55
N LEU A 583 8.07 23.94 96.38
CA LEU A 583 9.32 24.53 95.90
C LEU A 583 10.27 23.47 95.31
N ILE A 584 10.41 22.33 95.98
CA ILE A 584 11.21 21.19 95.48
C ILE A 584 10.60 20.65 94.18
N GLU A 585 9.27 20.55 94.11
CA GLU A 585 8.57 20.10 92.91
C GLU A 585 8.65 21.14 91.77
N ALA A 586 8.62 22.45 92.08
CA ALA A 586 8.83 23.52 91.11
C ALA A 586 10.25 23.52 90.52
N LEU A 587 11.29 23.37 91.36
CA LEU A 587 12.67 23.19 90.90
C LEU A 587 12.82 21.88 90.09
N GLY A 588 12.13 20.81 90.50
CA GLY A 588 12.06 19.56 89.76
C GLY A 588 11.29 19.65 88.43
N ARG A 589 10.37 20.61 88.28
CA ARG A 589 9.74 20.97 86.99
C ARG A 589 10.69 21.80 86.14
N GLU A 590 11.37 22.79 86.73
CA GLU A 590 12.33 23.65 86.03
C GLU A 590 13.52 22.85 85.47
N ALA A 591 14.05 21.89 86.23
CA ALA A 591 15.11 20.99 85.78
C ALA A 591 14.67 20.17 84.55
N ARG A 592 13.51 19.52 84.61
CA ARG A 592 12.93 18.77 83.47
C ARG A 592 12.58 19.66 82.28
N LEU A 593 12.21 20.92 82.50
CA LEU A 593 11.97 21.89 81.42
C LEU A 593 13.28 22.30 80.74
N LYS A 594 14.38 22.50 81.49
CA LYS A 594 15.71 22.78 80.95
C LYS A 594 16.29 21.59 80.19
N GLU A 595 16.10 20.38 80.69
CA GLU A 595 16.47 19.13 80.04
C GLU A 595 15.74 18.98 78.69
N ARG A 596 14.40 19.08 78.69
CA ARG A 596 13.58 19.05 77.48
C ARG A 596 13.89 20.19 76.50
N LEU A 597 14.24 21.38 76.98
CA LEU A 597 14.72 22.48 76.13
C LEU A 597 16.08 22.17 75.50
N HIS A 598 17.00 21.54 76.23
CA HIS A 598 18.29 21.14 75.70
C HIS A 598 18.14 20.01 74.66
N GLU A 599 17.25 19.04 74.89
CA GLU A 599 16.87 18.02 73.90
C GLU A 599 16.24 18.64 72.65
N LEU A 600 15.35 19.63 72.80
CA LEU A 600 14.75 20.37 71.68
C LEU A 600 15.80 21.16 70.88
N VAL A 601 16.78 21.79 71.53
CA VAL A 601 17.90 22.45 70.85
C VAL A 601 18.79 21.43 70.14
N ASN A 602 19.18 20.34 70.80
CA ASN A 602 20.03 19.30 70.21
C ASN A 602 19.36 18.62 69.01
N THR A 603 18.04 18.38 69.08
CA THR A 603 17.26 17.84 67.94
C THR A 603 17.10 18.87 66.81
N LEU A 604 16.84 20.15 67.12
CA LEU A 604 16.82 21.22 66.12
C LEU A 604 18.17 21.36 65.40
N GLU A 605 19.29 21.34 66.12
CA GLU A 605 20.62 21.39 65.50
C GLU A 605 20.91 20.14 64.65
N ASN A 606 20.50 18.95 65.11
CA ASN A 606 20.66 17.70 64.35
C ASN A 606 19.83 17.72 63.06
N VAL A 607 18.59 18.22 63.10
CA VAL A 607 17.74 18.43 61.91
C VAL A 607 18.36 19.50 60.99
N THR A 608 18.88 20.60 61.55
CA THR A 608 19.52 21.68 60.78
C THR A 608 20.75 21.14 60.03
N ARG A 609 21.69 20.50 60.72
CA ARG A 609 22.89 19.88 60.12
C ARG A 609 22.53 18.78 59.11
N ASN A 610 21.43 18.05 59.31
CA ASN A 610 20.94 17.07 58.35
C ASN A 610 20.29 17.71 57.09
N SER A 611 19.63 18.87 57.24
CA SER A 611 19.13 19.65 56.10
C SER A 611 20.26 20.32 55.32
N GLU A 612 21.26 20.88 56.00
CA GLU A 612 22.48 21.44 55.39
C GLU A 612 23.24 20.36 54.60
N LEU A 613 23.42 19.16 55.17
CA LEU A 613 24.06 18.04 54.48
C LEU A 613 23.27 17.60 53.23
N ARG A 614 21.94 17.56 53.28
CA ARG A 614 21.10 17.24 52.11
C ARG A 614 21.14 18.35 51.06
N HIS A 615 21.20 19.62 51.45
CA HIS A 615 21.39 20.73 50.51
C HIS A 615 22.79 20.70 49.86
N GLN A 616 23.83 20.34 50.61
CA GLN A 616 25.18 20.16 50.07
C GLN A 616 25.21 18.99 49.06
N GLN A 617 24.70 17.82 49.42
CA GLN A 617 24.58 16.67 48.52
C GLN A 617 23.77 17.01 47.25
N SER A 618 22.69 17.77 47.37
CA SER A 618 21.91 18.24 46.22
C SER A 618 22.71 19.22 45.35
N ALA A 619 23.47 20.14 45.94
CA ALA A 619 24.32 21.07 45.20
C ALA A 619 25.47 20.35 44.46
N ASP A 620 26.06 19.32 45.07
CA ASP A 620 27.12 18.51 44.47
C ASP A 620 26.59 17.68 43.29
N LEU A 621 25.44 16.99 43.45
CA LEU A 621 24.76 16.30 42.35
C LEU A 621 24.39 17.26 41.20
N ILE A 622 23.93 18.48 41.52
CA ILE A 622 23.65 19.52 40.52
C ILE A 622 24.92 19.97 39.80
N ASN A 623 26.09 19.92 40.44
CA ASN A 623 27.37 20.25 39.81
C ASN A 623 27.90 19.11 38.94
N ASP A 624 27.79 17.85 39.39
CA ASP A 624 28.11 16.67 38.57
C ASP A 624 27.26 16.61 37.30
N LEU A 625 25.95 16.90 37.41
CA LEU A 625 25.05 17.02 36.25
C LEU A 625 25.47 18.13 35.28
N LYS A 626 25.94 19.29 35.77
CA LYS A 626 26.48 20.35 34.89
C LYS A 626 27.74 19.88 34.15
N VAL A 627 28.67 19.24 34.85
CA VAL A 627 29.93 18.74 34.27
C VAL A 627 29.65 17.64 33.23
N ALA A 628 28.73 16.72 33.52
CA ALA A 628 28.27 15.69 32.58
C ALA A 628 27.61 16.32 31.34
N ASN A 629 26.71 17.28 31.53
CA ASN A 629 26.05 17.98 30.42
C ASN A 629 27.04 18.77 29.56
N GLU A 630 28.02 19.45 30.15
CA GLU A 630 29.05 20.14 29.37
C GLU A 630 29.92 19.15 28.58
N ALA A 631 30.30 18.02 29.18
CA ALA A 631 31.04 16.95 28.48
C ALA A 631 30.24 16.37 27.30
N LEU A 632 28.92 16.17 27.46
CA LEU A 632 28.01 15.73 26.41
C LEU A 632 27.90 16.77 25.29
N VAL A 633 27.69 18.05 25.61
CA VAL A 633 27.65 19.15 24.63
C VAL A 633 28.96 19.24 23.84
N GLN A 634 30.11 19.15 24.52
CA GLN A 634 31.41 19.12 23.84
C GLN A 634 31.58 17.88 22.95
N SER A 635 31.04 16.72 23.34
CA SER A 635 31.07 15.49 22.53
C SER A 635 30.19 15.61 21.27
N LEU A 636 28.98 16.15 21.44
CA LEU A 636 28.03 16.45 20.36
C LEU A 636 28.62 17.46 19.37
N GLU A 637 29.28 18.53 19.84
CA GLU A 637 29.89 19.48 18.92
C GLU A 637 31.12 18.88 18.18
N LYS A 638 31.89 18.01 18.84
CA LYS A 638 32.98 17.24 18.20
C LYS A 638 32.42 16.28 17.13
N SER A 639 31.28 15.61 17.36
CA SER A 639 30.65 14.74 16.37
C SER A 639 30.04 15.55 15.21
N LYS A 640 29.32 16.64 15.50
CA LYS A 640 28.79 17.60 14.52
C LYS A 640 29.88 18.13 13.59
N LYS A 641 31.04 18.53 14.13
CA LYS A 641 32.21 18.96 13.34
C LYS A 641 32.77 17.83 12.45
N LYS A 642 32.83 16.58 12.95
CA LYS A 642 33.20 15.40 12.13
C LYS A 642 32.21 15.19 10.97
N TYR A 643 30.90 15.13 11.24
CA TYR A 643 29.86 14.93 10.22
C TYR A 643 29.85 16.06 9.19
N GLN A 644 29.94 17.32 9.59
CA GLN A 644 30.02 18.47 8.69
C GLN A 644 31.28 18.41 7.78
N SER A 645 32.41 17.91 8.30
CA SER A 645 33.61 17.67 7.48
C SER A 645 33.46 16.52 6.48
N ARG A 646 32.69 15.47 6.82
CA ARG A 646 32.38 14.35 5.92
C ARG A 646 31.40 14.76 4.84
N LEU A 647 30.38 15.55 5.19
CA LEU A 647 29.42 16.12 4.24
C LEU A 647 30.15 16.98 3.19
N LYS A 648 31.00 17.92 3.62
CA LYS A 648 31.80 18.75 2.70
C LYS A 648 32.70 17.95 1.75
N LYS A 649 33.23 16.80 2.19
CA LYS A 649 33.99 15.89 1.32
C LYS A 649 33.11 15.19 0.28
N LEU A 650 31.91 14.77 0.65
CA LEU A 650 30.94 14.16 -0.27
C LEU A 650 30.39 15.19 -1.27
N GLU A 651 30.08 16.42 -0.81
CA GLU A 651 29.68 17.55 -1.66
C GLU A 651 30.78 17.86 -2.71
N GLN A 652 32.05 17.90 -2.29
CA GLN A 652 33.18 18.12 -3.20
C GLN A 652 33.39 16.97 -4.19
N GLN A 653 33.20 15.71 -3.77
CA GLN A 653 33.26 14.54 -4.66
C GLN A 653 32.11 14.55 -5.68
N MET A 654 30.89 14.90 -5.26
CA MET A 654 29.74 15.07 -6.14
C MET A 654 29.98 16.19 -7.16
N LEU A 655 30.53 17.33 -6.75
CA LEU A 655 30.89 18.43 -7.65
C LEU A 655 31.84 17.97 -8.75
N ILE A 656 32.94 17.31 -8.39
CA ILE A 656 33.95 16.78 -9.33
C ILE A 656 33.34 15.73 -10.28
N MET A 657 32.43 14.90 -9.79
CA MET A 657 31.69 13.94 -10.63
C MET A 657 30.77 14.64 -11.64
N VAL A 658 30.04 15.68 -11.21
CA VAL A 658 29.17 16.48 -12.09
C VAL A 658 29.99 17.22 -13.14
N GLU A 659 31.14 17.81 -12.77
CA GLU A 659 32.06 18.46 -13.71
C GLU A 659 32.62 17.46 -14.73
N ARG A 660 33.03 16.26 -14.30
CA ARG A 660 33.49 15.18 -15.19
C ARG A 660 32.39 14.74 -16.17
N ASN A 661 31.16 14.55 -15.69
CA ASN A 661 30.02 14.15 -16.52
C ASN A 661 29.66 15.27 -17.52
N ALA A 662 29.70 16.53 -17.10
CA ALA A 662 29.48 17.67 -18.00
C ALA A 662 30.57 17.77 -19.09
N ALA A 663 31.83 17.47 -18.76
CA ALA A 663 32.92 17.40 -19.74
C ALA A 663 32.72 16.24 -20.75
N GLN A 664 32.31 15.06 -20.27
CA GLN A 664 31.98 13.92 -21.15
C GLN A 664 30.80 14.21 -22.08
N ILE A 665 29.76 14.90 -21.60
CA ILE A 665 28.61 15.32 -22.42
C ILE A 665 29.06 16.32 -23.50
N LYS A 666 29.90 17.30 -23.17
CA LYS A 666 30.47 18.22 -24.17
C LYS A 666 31.25 17.48 -25.26
N LEU A 667 32.18 16.60 -24.88
CA LEU A 667 32.96 15.81 -25.83
C LEU A 667 32.08 14.92 -26.71
N ARG A 668 31.05 14.28 -26.15
CA ARG A 668 30.09 13.48 -26.93
C ARG A 668 29.31 14.34 -27.93
N ASN A 669 28.88 15.54 -27.53
CA ASN A 669 28.17 16.47 -28.41
C ASN A 669 29.07 16.99 -29.55
N GLU A 670 30.36 17.24 -29.28
CA GLU A 670 31.35 17.59 -30.29
C GLU A 670 31.55 16.44 -31.30
N ILE A 671 31.68 15.19 -30.82
CA ILE A 671 31.76 14.00 -31.67
C ILE A 671 30.51 13.84 -32.53
N CYS A 672 29.30 14.00 -31.96
CA CYS A 672 28.05 13.97 -32.74
C CYS A 672 28.00 15.07 -33.80
N SER A 673 28.49 16.28 -33.51
CA SER A 673 28.57 17.38 -34.48
C SER A 673 29.52 17.05 -35.64
N ILE A 674 30.67 16.43 -35.36
CA ILE A 674 31.64 15.98 -36.37
C ILE A 674 31.06 14.87 -37.25
N LEU A 675 30.36 13.89 -36.66
CA LEU A 675 29.70 12.81 -37.41
C LEU A 675 28.63 13.37 -38.36
N VAL A 676 27.71 14.21 -37.86
CA VAL A 676 26.68 14.86 -38.67
C VAL A 676 27.28 15.71 -39.80
N TYR A 677 28.40 16.38 -39.56
CA TYR A 677 29.12 17.13 -40.60
C TYR A 677 29.72 16.20 -41.68
N ASN A 678 30.33 15.08 -41.27
CA ASN A 678 30.88 14.09 -42.20
C ASN A 678 29.79 13.39 -43.05
N ASP A 679 28.64 13.09 -42.44
CA ASP A 679 27.48 12.52 -43.14
C ASP A 679 26.94 13.52 -44.17
N LEU A 680 26.77 14.79 -43.80
CA LEU A 680 26.39 15.87 -44.73
C LEU A 680 27.38 16.02 -45.89
N CYS A 681 28.68 16.00 -45.63
CA CYS A 681 29.70 16.03 -46.69
C CYS A 681 29.61 14.81 -47.62
N SER A 682 29.39 13.61 -47.06
CA SER A 682 29.24 12.37 -47.83
C SER A 682 27.99 12.40 -48.71
N ILE A 683 26.87 12.92 -48.20
CA ILE A 683 25.63 13.14 -48.95
C ILE A 683 25.84 14.14 -50.09
N LEU A 684 26.59 15.22 -49.89
CA LEU A 684 26.90 16.20 -50.94
C LEU A 684 27.74 15.57 -52.07
N VAL A 685 28.82 14.85 -51.72
CA VAL A 685 29.67 14.14 -52.70
C VAL A 685 28.88 13.10 -53.48
N TYR A 686 28.01 12.33 -52.82
CA TYR A 686 27.15 11.35 -53.48
C TYR A 686 26.16 12.01 -54.46
N ASN A 687 25.54 13.13 -54.07
CA ASN A 687 24.65 13.89 -54.95
C ASN A 687 25.37 14.44 -56.19
N ASP A 688 26.59 14.92 -56.05
CA ASP A 688 27.39 15.39 -57.19
C ASP A 688 27.84 14.25 -58.11
N LEU A 689 28.19 13.08 -57.55
CA LEU A 689 28.46 11.88 -58.34
C LEU A 689 27.22 11.45 -59.15
N VAL A 690 26.03 11.49 -58.54
CA VAL A 690 24.75 11.19 -59.20
C VAL A 690 24.43 12.20 -60.32
N LYS A 691 24.76 13.49 -60.18
CA LYS A 691 24.63 14.48 -61.27
C LYS A 691 25.53 14.12 -62.44
N ILE A 692 26.81 13.80 -62.19
CA ILE A 692 27.79 13.42 -63.21
C ILE A 692 27.33 12.15 -63.95
N LEU A 693 26.86 11.14 -63.22
CA LEU A 693 26.33 9.90 -63.81
C LEU A 693 25.09 10.16 -64.68
N LYS A 694 24.13 10.97 -64.23
CA LYS A 694 22.97 11.38 -65.04
C LYS A 694 23.39 12.12 -66.31
N GLN A 695 24.37 13.02 -66.22
CA GLN A 695 24.89 13.74 -67.38
C GLN A 695 25.60 12.81 -68.37
N ARG A 696 26.35 11.80 -67.90
CA ARG A 696 26.96 10.79 -68.79
C ARG A 696 25.93 9.87 -69.42
N ILE A 697 24.86 9.50 -68.72
CA ILE A 697 23.72 8.76 -69.29
C ILE A 697 23.07 9.57 -70.40
N SER A 698 22.76 10.85 -70.17
CA SER A 698 22.18 11.74 -71.18
C SER A 698 23.04 11.84 -72.45
N MET A 699 24.37 11.94 -72.32
CA MET A 699 25.27 11.93 -73.49
C MET A 699 25.28 10.57 -74.21
N LEU A 700 25.21 9.44 -73.49
CA LEU A 700 25.11 8.11 -74.08
C LEU A 700 23.76 7.89 -74.78
N GLU A 701 22.68 8.50 -74.29
CA GLU A 701 21.36 8.49 -74.93
C GLU A 701 21.35 9.33 -76.22
N GLU A 702 22.04 10.48 -76.25
CA GLU A 702 22.26 11.28 -77.47
C GLU A 702 23.17 10.54 -78.48
N GLU A 703 24.29 9.96 -78.03
CA GLU A 703 25.17 9.11 -78.84
C GLU A 703 24.37 7.94 -79.46
N ALA A 704 23.54 7.24 -78.68
CA ALA A 704 22.69 6.14 -79.15
C ALA A 704 21.54 6.59 -80.07
N ALA A 705 20.97 7.78 -79.84
CA ALA A 705 19.98 8.37 -80.75
C ALA A 705 20.60 8.69 -82.11
N SER A 706 21.84 9.19 -82.15
CA SER A 706 22.57 9.42 -83.40
C SER A 706 22.81 8.12 -84.18
N PHE A 707 23.16 7.04 -83.49
CA PHE A 707 23.39 5.71 -84.11
C PHE A 707 22.13 5.12 -84.74
N LYS A 708 20.95 5.32 -84.12
CA LYS A 708 19.66 4.90 -84.70
C LYS A 708 19.29 5.62 -86.00
N GLY A 709 19.97 6.73 -86.34
CA GLY A 709 19.81 7.40 -87.63
C GLY A 709 20.51 6.73 -88.81
N SER A 710 21.37 5.71 -88.59
CA SER A 710 22.26 5.19 -89.63
C SER A 710 22.52 3.68 -89.55
N LEU A 711 21.51 2.86 -89.93
CA LEU A 711 21.60 1.70 -90.88
C LEU A 711 20.31 0.83 -90.79
N PRO A 712 19.94 0.09 -91.86
CA PRO A 712 18.70 -0.69 -91.92
C PRO A 712 18.82 -2.12 -91.39
N LEU A 713 17.66 -2.78 -91.30
CA LEU A 713 17.43 -4.21 -91.03
C LEU A 713 18.43 -5.16 -91.71
N GLN A 714 18.88 -6.22 -91.01
CA GLN A 714 18.34 -7.56 -91.26
C GLN A 714 18.59 -8.55 -90.10
N SER A 715 17.85 -9.67 -90.11
CA SER A 715 17.82 -10.73 -89.10
C SER A 715 18.94 -11.76 -89.22
N GLN A 716 19.35 -12.37 -88.10
CA GLN A 716 19.62 -13.82 -88.08
C GLN A 716 19.50 -14.43 -86.68
N SER A 717 19.23 -15.74 -86.65
CA SER A 717 18.96 -16.53 -85.45
C SER A 717 20.11 -17.48 -85.11
N SER A 718 20.48 -17.58 -83.83
CA SER A 718 21.12 -18.78 -83.27
C SER A 718 20.87 -18.84 -81.77
N GLY A 719 20.82 -20.05 -81.20
CA GLY A 719 20.62 -20.27 -79.77
C GLY A 719 21.68 -21.22 -79.22
N ALA A 720 22.12 -20.98 -77.98
CA ALA A 720 23.00 -21.87 -77.24
C ALA A 720 22.60 -21.91 -75.75
N LYS A 721 22.66 -23.09 -75.15
CA LYS A 721 22.44 -23.31 -73.71
C LYS A 721 23.75 -23.74 -73.04
N TYR A 722 24.22 -23.00 -72.05
CA TYR A 722 25.04 -23.51 -70.94
C TYR A 722 24.60 -22.72 -69.69
N SER A 723 24.16 -23.33 -68.58
CA SER A 723 24.80 -24.35 -67.74
C SER A 723 25.96 -23.76 -66.94
N PHE A 724 25.72 -23.53 -65.65
CA PHE A 724 26.71 -23.23 -64.62
C PHE A 724 26.78 -24.41 -63.64
N ASN A 725 28.00 -24.70 -63.18
CA ASN A 725 28.29 -25.38 -61.91
C ASN A 725 28.77 -24.32 -60.92
#